data_AF-A0AAD6VFP8-F1
#
_entry.id   AF-A0AAD6VFP8-F1
#
_cell.length_a   1.000
_cell.length_b   1.000
_cell.length_c   1.000
_cell.angle_alpha   90.00
_cell.angle_beta   90.00
_cell.angle_gamma   90.00
#
_symmetry.space_group_name_H-M   'P 1'
#
loop_
_entity.id
_entity.type
_entity.pdbx_description
1 polymer ?
#
loop_
_entity_poly.entity_id
_entity_poly.type
_entity_poly.pdbx_seq_one_letter_code
_entity_poly.pdbx_strand_id
1 'polypeptide(L)'
;MRRILDAMVASERGKQVFREWVQPTAIEIACETVTTEMDSMVKALSTASSVKQLTPKFLRTWNLNDNVVQPAKTFAPNLVRILFSAINTDRALKRNKKKNSDTALYSIIGQLASRRSQNCSDFAGPMTLFWWKNGASRESLEVLQNLGLSKCFDSAQTIIASVADYCIEDACIEARDPNGFMANWDNVNISTSDFVEQRSGGPAKVQSGTYAILYRIRNPNPRAMAIGPLLSRAEIAPDLDFNLDVCPTLDQSINTYCNFRAYAVRVLFRYNKGFNDYSTILTLQSIPRRRLPDDYMTHQLPVRLSTIEENSIPGNLAVHHDVFVRQLKLTPAELSKKAILSINDQATQALDRGCKAIRAFDMNTFLRAQVFQLGIGLFHLCLNLIWAVLHSHRGHETTEGSLAYFFVILEKARLGGKHPDYHSLLAAFMQILDGLLLDAWRLECGSANLSGFAATKPTPEQILAMADRILSTHAMPERCPSTSPVDDIHGNTRRLIHDLLHVAEVTHAISDGDFGRVEDLLGNLAMIFRGAGSKNYCTEILYFMHNMKYVWKGDGFDELVRDNMIFKMSGGRGKGQGVDMNMEHNIGKIKELFAARGVYGSWDRLANISAAIDRVPGGCHYDWCHLLCPLCMAASLGASYSGTGHKDVDTSDLVWRVARKARELNLNTPQVNREGKATPDLLVVGEAALKSSTLSTFNKKRRELLKGIIEVTEEDVDEIPAMDISINREEES
;
A
#
# COMPACT_ATOMS: atom_id res chain seq x y z
N MET A 1 -35.90 -56.83 -34.11
CA MET A 1 -35.44 -56.69 -32.71
C MET A 1 -35.81 -55.33 -32.11
N ARG A 2 -35.36 -54.17 -32.63
CA ARG A 2 -35.79 -52.84 -32.14
C ARG A 2 -37.32 -52.68 -31.99
N ARG A 3 -38.10 -52.98 -33.05
CA ARG A 3 -39.57 -52.96 -32.99
C ARG A 3 -40.20 -53.84 -31.89
N ILE A 4 -39.54 -54.93 -31.50
CA ILE A 4 -40.00 -55.82 -30.42
C ILE A 4 -39.72 -55.18 -29.06
N LEU A 5 -38.54 -54.59 -28.90
CA LEU A 5 -38.18 -53.83 -27.70
C LEU A 5 -39.10 -52.60 -27.53
N ASP A 6 -39.36 -51.87 -28.61
CA ASP A 6 -40.29 -50.73 -28.60
C ASP A 6 -41.71 -51.15 -28.19
N ALA A 7 -42.20 -52.28 -28.72
CA ALA A 7 -43.50 -52.84 -28.34
C ALA A 7 -43.54 -53.35 -26.88
N MET A 8 -42.45 -53.92 -26.36
CA MET A 8 -42.34 -54.34 -24.97
C MET A 8 -42.37 -53.13 -24.02
N VAL A 9 -41.62 -52.07 -24.33
CA VAL A 9 -41.55 -50.83 -23.53
C VAL A 9 -42.88 -50.07 -23.53
N ALA A 10 -43.70 -50.21 -24.58
CA ALA A 10 -45.01 -49.55 -24.70
C ALA A 10 -46.10 -50.14 -23.78
N SER A 11 -45.93 -51.36 -23.25
CA SER A 11 -46.88 -51.98 -22.31
C SER A 11 -46.34 -51.94 -20.88
N GLU A 12 -47.16 -51.66 -19.86
CA GLU A 12 -46.67 -51.59 -18.47
C GLU A 12 -46.04 -52.90 -17.98
N ARG A 13 -46.65 -54.05 -18.33
CA ARG A 13 -46.08 -55.37 -18.01
C ARG A 13 -44.77 -55.64 -18.75
N GLY A 14 -44.69 -55.32 -20.03
CA GLY A 14 -43.47 -55.50 -20.83
C GLY A 14 -42.35 -54.56 -20.41
N LYS A 15 -42.67 -53.34 -19.99
CA LYS A 15 -41.73 -52.36 -19.45
C LYS A 15 -41.14 -52.80 -18.12
N GLN A 16 -41.92 -53.45 -17.27
CA GLN A 16 -41.42 -54.02 -16.02
C GLN A 16 -40.43 -55.18 -16.29
N VAL A 17 -40.83 -56.16 -17.10
CA VAL A 17 -39.97 -57.31 -17.46
C VAL A 17 -38.70 -56.85 -18.20
N PHE A 18 -38.83 -55.88 -19.10
CA PHE A 18 -37.70 -55.31 -19.82
C PHE A 18 -36.74 -54.57 -18.88
N ARG A 19 -37.26 -53.81 -17.90
CA ARG A 19 -36.42 -53.16 -16.88
C ARG A 19 -35.68 -54.20 -16.04
N GLU A 20 -36.38 -55.22 -15.53
CA GLU A 20 -35.76 -56.28 -14.73
C GLU A 20 -34.63 -57.00 -15.49
N TRP A 21 -34.81 -57.24 -16.79
CA TRP A 21 -33.79 -57.86 -17.64
C TRP A 21 -32.62 -56.92 -18.00
N VAL A 22 -32.89 -55.66 -18.36
CA VAL A 22 -31.86 -54.71 -18.82
C VAL A 22 -31.07 -54.11 -17.67
N GLN A 23 -31.68 -53.95 -16.50
CA GLN A 23 -31.12 -53.17 -15.41
C GLN A 23 -29.71 -53.60 -14.97
N PRO A 24 -29.38 -54.90 -14.82
CA PRO A 24 -28.02 -55.33 -14.49
C PRO A 24 -26.99 -54.95 -15.55
N THR A 25 -27.28 -55.23 -16.84
CA THR A 25 -26.37 -54.95 -17.95
C THR A 25 -26.27 -53.45 -18.27
N ALA A 26 -27.34 -52.68 -18.08
CA ALA A 26 -27.32 -51.24 -18.28
C ALA A 26 -26.47 -50.51 -17.25
N ILE A 27 -26.43 -50.99 -16.01
CA ILE A 27 -25.53 -50.45 -14.97
C ILE A 27 -24.07 -50.69 -15.37
N GLU A 28 -23.74 -51.89 -15.84
CA GLU A 28 -22.38 -52.23 -16.29
C GLU A 28 -21.92 -51.33 -17.44
N ILE A 29 -22.76 -51.19 -18.49
CA ILE A 29 -22.47 -50.29 -19.63
C ILE A 29 -22.32 -48.83 -19.17
N ALA A 30 -23.15 -48.37 -18.22
CA ALA A 30 -23.03 -47.03 -17.67
C ALA A 30 -21.70 -46.85 -16.91
N CYS A 31 -21.29 -47.84 -16.11
CA CYS A 31 -20.03 -47.83 -15.39
C CYS A 31 -18.82 -47.82 -16.34
N GLU A 32 -18.83 -48.61 -17.41
CA GLU A 32 -17.77 -48.61 -18.44
C GLU A 32 -17.69 -47.26 -19.19
N THR A 33 -18.85 -46.71 -19.53
CA THR A 33 -18.95 -45.39 -20.18
C THR A 33 -18.35 -44.31 -19.26
N VAL A 34 -18.77 -44.27 -18.00
CA VAL A 34 -18.25 -43.31 -17.02
C VAL A 34 -16.76 -43.53 -16.77
N THR A 35 -16.27 -44.76 -16.79
CA THR A 35 -14.83 -45.05 -16.65
C THR A 35 -14.03 -44.43 -17.79
N THR A 36 -14.47 -44.63 -19.03
CA THR A 36 -13.83 -44.08 -20.24
C THR A 36 -13.88 -42.55 -20.26
N GLU A 37 -15.03 -41.97 -19.89
CA GLU A 37 -15.21 -40.53 -19.74
C GLU A 37 -14.25 -39.96 -18.69
N MET A 38 -14.14 -40.61 -17.54
CA MET A 38 -13.29 -40.14 -16.46
C MET A 38 -11.79 -40.28 -16.77
N ASP A 39 -11.37 -41.28 -17.54
CA ASP A 39 -9.98 -41.38 -18.01
C ASP A 39 -9.63 -40.24 -18.99
N SER A 40 -10.61 -39.81 -19.80
CA SER A 40 -10.49 -38.63 -20.66
C SER A 40 -10.45 -37.34 -19.83
N MET A 41 -11.29 -37.25 -18.79
CA MET A 41 -11.29 -36.11 -17.86
C MET A 41 -9.97 -35.97 -17.09
N VAL A 42 -9.38 -37.07 -16.63
CA VAL A 42 -8.08 -37.03 -15.95
C VAL A 42 -7.02 -36.43 -16.86
N LYS A 43 -7.00 -36.79 -18.15
CA LYS A 43 -6.07 -36.20 -19.12
C LYS A 43 -6.33 -34.71 -19.32
N ALA A 44 -7.61 -34.30 -19.40
CA ALA A 44 -7.99 -32.90 -19.57
C ALA A 44 -7.66 -32.01 -18.36
N LEU A 45 -7.69 -32.57 -17.14
CA LEU A 45 -7.42 -31.88 -15.87
C LEU A 45 -5.99 -32.10 -15.34
N SER A 46 -5.09 -32.59 -16.20
CA SER A 46 -3.67 -32.77 -15.89
C SER A 46 -2.80 -31.83 -16.74
N THR A 47 -3.30 -30.64 -17.08
CA THR A 47 -2.50 -29.65 -17.83
C THR A 47 -1.27 -29.23 -17.02
N ALA A 48 -1.43 -29.08 -15.70
CA ALA A 48 -0.31 -29.22 -14.78
C ALA A 48 -0.16 -30.71 -14.41
N SER A 49 0.75 -31.41 -15.09
CA SER A 49 0.97 -32.86 -14.88
C SER A 49 1.49 -33.21 -13.47
N SER A 50 1.83 -32.19 -12.67
CA SER A 50 2.05 -32.30 -11.22
C SER A 50 1.82 -30.95 -10.54
N VAL A 51 1.75 -30.96 -9.21
CA VAL A 51 1.66 -29.75 -8.38
C VAL A 51 2.81 -28.75 -8.59
N LYS A 52 3.98 -29.21 -9.05
CA LYS A 52 5.15 -28.36 -9.38
C LYS A 52 5.00 -27.60 -10.71
N GLN A 53 3.99 -27.92 -11.50
CA GLN A 53 3.75 -27.27 -12.80
C GLN A 53 2.61 -26.25 -12.73
N LEU A 54 2.08 -25.98 -11.53
CA LEU A 54 1.12 -24.90 -11.31
C LEU A 54 1.87 -23.56 -11.39
N THR A 55 1.83 -22.94 -12.55
CA THR A 55 2.51 -21.66 -12.80
C THR A 55 1.73 -20.47 -12.21
N PRO A 56 2.41 -19.35 -11.90
CA PRO A 56 1.74 -18.12 -11.51
C PRO A 56 0.69 -17.66 -12.52
N LYS A 57 0.99 -17.78 -13.82
CA LYS A 57 0.08 -17.43 -14.92
C LYS A 57 -1.22 -18.25 -14.86
N PHE A 58 -1.12 -19.56 -14.68
CA PHE A 58 -2.27 -20.44 -14.55
C PHE A 58 -3.14 -20.05 -13.35
N LEU A 59 -2.51 -19.84 -12.18
CA LEU A 59 -3.23 -19.49 -10.95
C LEU A 59 -3.96 -18.15 -11.05
N ARG A 60 -3.40 -17.14 -11.73
CA ARG A 60 -4.08 -15.84 -11.91
C ARG A 60 -5.34 -15.95 -12.76
N THR A 61 -5.35 -16.81 -13.78
CA THR A 61 -6.46 -16.93 -14.73
C THR A 61 -7.41 -18.08 -14.40
N TRP A 62 -7.11 -18.86 -13.37
CA TRP A 62 -7.89 -20.03 -13.01
C TRP A 62 -9.34 -19.65 -12.67
N ASN A 63 -10.30 -20.38 -13.21
CA ASN A 63 -11.70 -20.32 -12.81
C ASN A 63 -12.37 -21.68 -13.01
N LEU A 64 -13.44 -21.96 -12.25
CA LEU A 64 -14.09 -23.26 -12.28
C LEU A 64 -14.71 -23.57 -13.66
N ASN A 65 -15.23 -22.55 -14.35
CA ASN A 65 -15.91 -22.74 -15.63
C ASN A 65 -14.96 -23.30 -16.69
N ASP A 66 -13.84 -22.62 -16.92
CA ASP A 66 -12.93 -22.97 -18.00
C ASP A 66 -12.11 -24.21 -17.66
N ASN A 67 -11.75 -24.38 -16.38
CA ASN A 67 -10.85 -25.46 -15.96
C ASN A 67 -11.58 -26.75 -15.57
N VAL A 68 -12.87 -26.73 -15.25
CA VAL A 68 -13.61 -27.94 -14.85
C VAL A 68 -14.93 -28.10 -15.59
N VAL A 69 -15.76 -27.04 -15.70
CA VAL A 69 -17.10 -27.14 -16.29
C VAL A 69 -17.04 -27.46 -17.79
N GLN A 70 -16.25 -26.72 -18.57
CA GLN A 70 -16.12 -26.96 -20.00
C GLN A 70 -15.50 -28.34 -20.30
N PRO A 71 -14.38 -28.74 -19.66
CA PRO A 71 -13.87 -30.11 -19.80
C PRO A 71 -14.89 -31.18 -19.45
N ALA A 72 -15.64 -31.02 -18.34
CA ALA A 72 -16.65 -31.99 -17.92
C ALA A 72 -17.77 -32.16 -18.96
N LYS A 73 -18.24 -31.05 -19.55
CA LYS A 73 -19.25 -31.10 -20.62
C LYS A 73 -18.73 -31.78 -21.88
N THR A 74 -17.46 -31.61 -22.20
CA THR A 74 -16.84 -32.17 -23.41
C THR A 74 -16.47 -33.65 -23.25
N PHE A 75 -15.82 -34.01 -22.14
CA PHE A 75 -15.18 -35.33 -21.98
C PHE A 75 -15.94 -36.27 -21.04
N ALA A 76 -16.86 -35.77 -20.22
CA ALA A 76 -17.72 -36.59 -19.34
C ALA A 76 -19.22 -36.24 -19.40
N PRO A 77 -19.83 -36.14 -20.59
CA PRO A 77 -21.22 -35.72 -20.74
C PRO A 77 -22.23 -36.67 -20.08
N ASN A 78 -21.99 -37.98 -20.08
CA ASN A 78 -22.92 -38.91 -19.44
C ASN A 78 -22.82 -38.84 -17.91
N LEU A 79 -21.62 -38.74 -17.35
CA LEU A 79 -21.46 -38.50 -15.92
C LEU A 79 -22.11 -37.18 -15.47
N VAL A 80 -21.94 -36.10 -16.24
CA VAL A 80 -22.62 -34.81 -15.98
C VAL A 80 -24.13 -35.01 -15.92
N ARG A 81 -24.72 -35.74 -16.88
CA ARG A 81 -26.17 -36.03 -16.89
C ARG A 81 -26.61 -36.86 -15.69
N ILE A 82 -25.83 -37.87 -15.31
CA ILE A 82 -26.12 -38.72 -14.15
C ILE A 82 -26.10 -37.89 -12.87
N LEU A 83 -25.04 -37.12 -12.63
CA LEU A 83 -24.91 -36.27 -11.44
C LEU A 83 -25.95 -35.15 -11.43
N PHE A 84 -26.29 -34.58 -12.58
CA PHE A 84 -27.34 -33.58 -12.71
C PHE A 84 -28.69 -34.15 -12.25
N SER A 85 -29.01 -35.38 -12.67
CA SER A 85 -30.21 -36.09 -12.23
C SER A 85 -30.16 -36.48 -10.75
N ALA A 86 -28.97 -36.71 -10.18
CA ALA A 86 -28.81 -37.06 -8.77
C ALA A 86 -28.95 -35.85 -7.84
N ILE A 87 -28.43 -34.69 -8.26
CA ILE A 87 -28.44 -33.46 -7.45
C ILE A 87 -29.78 -32.71 -7.56
N ASN A 88 -30.47 -32.79 -8.69
CA ASN A 88 -31.69 -32.03 -8.94
C ASN A 88 -32.94 -32.90 -8.88
N THR A 89 -34.00 -32.35 -8.27
CA THR A 89 -35.36 -32.91 -8.37
C THR A 89 -36.23 -31.99 -9.20
N ASP A 90 -37.28 -32.52 -9.83
CA ASP A 90 -38.25 -31.71 -10.60
C ASP A 90 -38.83 -30.56 -9.77
N ARG A 91 -39.06 -30.79 -8.47
CA ARG A 91 -39.52 -29.76 -7.54
C ARG A 91 -38.46 -28.68 -7.33
N ALA A 92 -37.19 -29.06 -7.15
CA ALA A 92 -36.10 -28.12 -6.99
C ALA A 92 -35.89 -27.28 -8.26
N LEU A 93 -35.90 -27.89 -9.45
CA LEU A 93 -35.76 -27.17 -10.73
C LEU A 93 -36.83 -26.09 -10.91
N LYS A 94 -38.06 -26.33 -10.46
CA LYS A 94 -39.18 -25.38 -10.58
C LYS A 94 -39.21 -24.29 -9.51
N ARG A 95 -38.62 -24.53 -8.32
CA ARG A 95 -38.83 -23.68 -7.12
C ARG A 95 -37.54 -23.11 -6.52
N ASN A 96 -36.38 -23.65 -6.87
CA ASN A 96 -35.12 -23.21 -6.29
C ASN A 96 -34.72 -21.85 -6.86
N LYS A 97 -34.64 -20.85 -5.98
CA LYS A 97 -34.20 -19.49 -6.31
C LYS A 97 -32.85 -19.13 -5.67
N LYS A 98 -32.22 -20.06 -4.95
CA LYS A 98 -31.07 -19.77 -4.07
C LYS A 98 -29.85 -20.67 -4.28
N LYS A 99 -30.01 -21.98 -4.46
CA LYS A 99 -28.86 -22.90 -4.55
C LYS A 99 -28.39 -23.02 -6.00
N ASN A 100 -27.10 -22.78 -6.24
CA ASN A 100 -26.46 -23.10 -7.51
C ASN A 100 -25.97 -24.57 -7.49
N SER A 101 -26.77 -25.47 -8.05
CA SER A 101 -26.47 -26.91 -8.12
C SER A 101 -25.25 -27.23 -9.00
N ASP A 102 -24.97 -26.38 -10.00
CA ASP A 102 -23.93 -26.63 -11.00
C ASP A 102 -22.53 -26.60 -10.37
N THR A 103 -22.26 -25.61 -9.52
CA THR A 103 -20.97 -25.50 -8.81
C THR A 103 -20.65 -26.78 -8.03
N ALA A 104 -21.64 -27.33 -7.30
CA ALA A 104 -21.48 -28.56 -6.54
C ALA A 104 -21.25 -29.78 -7.47
N LEU A 105 -22.03 -29.89 -8.55
CA LEU A 105 -21.90 -30.95 -9.55
C LEU A 105 -20.50 -31.01 -10.15
N TYR A 106 -20.02 -29.89 -10.68
CA TYR A 106 -18.70 -29.86 -11.34
C TYR A 106 -17.56 -29.99 -10.32
N SER A 107 -17.74 -29.53 -9.08
CA SER A 107 -16.77 -29.79 -8.00
C SER A 107 -16.68 -31.27 -7.65
N ILE A 108 -17.78 -32.04 -7.72
CA ILE A 108 -17.76 -33.51 -7.53
C ILE A 108 -16.97 -34.17 -8.67
N ILE A 109 -17.17 -33.75 -9.92
CA ILE A 109 -16.39 -34.29 -11.04
C ILE A 109 -14.90 -34.00 -10.87
N GLY A 110 -14.54 -32.79 -10.43
CA GLY A 110 -13.16 -32.44 -10.08
C GLY A 110 -12.58 -33.32 -8.96
N GLN A 111 -13.36 -33.59 -7.91
CA GLN A 111 -12.97 -34.53 -6.84
C GLN A 111 -12.71 -35.93 -7.39
N LEU A 112 -13.63 -36.47 -8.19
CA LEU A 112 -13.50 -37.81 -8.79
C LEU A 112 -12.24 -37.89 -9.67
N ALA A 113 -11.98 -36.89 -10.49
CA ALA A 113 -10.78 -36.84 -11.33
C ALA A 113 -9.49 -36.82 -10.48
N SER A 114 -9.46 -36.02 -9.41
CA SER A 114 -8.30 -35.96 -8.51
C SER A 114 -8.10 -37.25 -7.70
N ARG A 115 -9.17 -38.00 -7.40
CA ARG A 115 -9.07 -39.31 -6.75
C ARG A 115 -8.62 -40.42 -7.69
N ARG A 116 -8.93 -40.33 -8.98
CA ARG A 116 -8.44 -41.28 -10.00
C ARG A 116 -6.96 -41.09 -10.31
N SER A 117 -6.44 -39.87 -10.21
CA SER A 117 -5.03 -39.58 -10.45
C SER A 117 -4.51 -38.48 -9.55
N GLN A 118 -3.41 -38.76 -8.84
CA GLN A 118 -2.71 -37.76 -8.03
C GLN A 118 -2.15 -36.61 -8.86
N ASN A 119 -1.93 -36.83 -10.17
CA ASN A 119 -1.42 -35.81 -11.09
C ASN A 119 -2.49 -34.82 -11.54
N CYS A 120 -3.78 -35.14 -11.40
CA CYS A 120 -4.88 -34.22 -11.66
C CYS A 120 -4.90 -33.12 -10.59
N SER A 121 -4.26 -32.00 -10.90
CA SER A 121 -3.99 -30.89 -9.97
C SER A 121 -4.72 -29.61 -10.35
N ASP A 122 -5.31 -29.55 -11.55
CA ASP A 122 -5.95 -28.35 -12.07
C ASP A 122 -7.17 -27.91 -11.25
N PHE A 123 -7.82 -28.83 -10.50
CA PHE A 123 -8.86 -28.51 -9.53
C PHE A 123 -8.35 -28.48 -8.08
N ALA A 124 -7.78 -29.61 -7.63
CA ALA A 124 -7.39 -29.78 -6.23
C ALA A 124 -6.20 -28.89 -5.82
N GLY A 125 -5.30 -28.53 -6.74
CA GLY A 125 -4.16 -27.65 -6.49
C GLY A 125 -4.58 -26.24 -6.06
N PRO A 126 -5.33 -25.50 -6.91
CA PRO A 126 -5.91 -24.22 -6.52
C PRO A 126 -6.73 -24.28 -5.23
N MET A 127 -7.55 -25.33 -5.02
CA MET A 127 -8.28 -25.51 -3.76
C MET A 127 -7.37 -25.66 -2.55
N THR A 128 -6.25 -26.36 -2.70
CA THR A 128 -5.25 -26.49 -1.63
C THR A 128 -4.72 -25.12 -1.21
N LEU A 129 -4.36 -24.27 -2.17
CA LEU A 129 -3.87 -22.91 -1.89
C LEU A 129 -4.94 -22.04 -1.23
N PHE A 130 -6.19 -22.11 -1.71
CA PHE A 130 -7.31 -21.37 -1.12
C PHE A 130 -7.52 -21.72 0.36
N TRP A 131 -7.63 -23.00 0.69
CA TRP A 131 -7.79 -23.43 2.07
C TRP A 131 -6.55 -23.10 2.90
N TRP A 132 -5.37 -23.32 2.34
CA TRP A 132 -4.12 -22.99 3.00
C TRP A 132 -4.08 -21.50 3.35
N LYS A 133 -4.32 -20.57 2.42
CA LYS A 133 -4.34 -19.12 2.65
C LYS A 133 -5.34 -18.70 3.73
N ASN A 134 -6.50 -19.34 3.78
CA ASN A 134 -7.55 -19.05 4.77
C ASN A 134 -7.32 -19.70 6.15
N GLY A 135 -6.08 -20.11 6.46
CA GLY A 135 -5.74 -20.60 7.80
C GLY A 135 -6.06 -22.07 8.05
N ALA A 136 -6.40 -22.86 7.02
CA ALA A 136 -6.66 -24.29 7.23
C ALA A 136 -5.44 -24.98 7.85
N SER A 137 -5.68 -25.69 8.96
CA SER A 137 -4.66 -26.47 9.65
C SER A 137 -4.20 -27.64 8.77
N ARG A 138 -3.09 -28.28 9.16
CA ARG A 138 -2.60 -29.50 8.51
C ARG A 138 -3.68 -30.58 8.50
N GLU A 139 -4.32 -30.80 9.64
CA GLU A 139 -5.37 -31.80 9.85
C GLU A 139 -6.59 -31.49 8.96
N SER A 140 -6.95 -30.21 8.83
CA SER A 140 -8.05 -29.77 7.96
C SER A 140 -7.76 -30.06 6.49
N LEU A 141 -6.54 -29.80 6.01
CA LEU A 141 -6.13 -30.12 4.64
C LEU A 141 -6.05 -31.64 4.40
N GLU A 142 -5.65 -32.43 5.39
CA GLU A 142 -5.65 -33.90 5.30
C GLU A 142 -7.07 -34.46 5.20
N VAL A 143 -8.04 -33.92 5.96
CA VAL A 143 -9.46 -34.26 5.82
C VAL A 143 -9.96 -33.91 4.41
N LEU A 144 -9.69 -32.69 3.94
CA LEU A 144 -10.12 -32.24 2.61
C LEU A 144 -9.48 -33.07 1.47
N GLN A 145 -8.24 -33.52 1.64
CA GLN A 145 -7.58 -34.44 0.71
C GLN A 145 -8.26 -35.81 0.67
N ASN A 146 -8.65 -36.35 1.82
CA ASN A 146 -9.38 -37.60 1.90
C ASN A 146 -10.76 -37.51 1.20
N LEU A 147 -11.36 -36.32 1.19
CA LEU A 147 -12.57 -36.01 0.41
C LEU A 147 -12.29 -35.71 -1.08
N GLY A 148 -11.03 -35.56 -1.49
CA GLY A 148 -10.64 -35.23 -2.87
C GLY A 148 -10.80 -33.75 -3.25
N LEU A 149 -11.08 -32.88 -2.27
CA LEU A 149 -11.27 -31.44 -2.48
C LEU A 149 -9.95 -30.67 -2.54
N SER A 150 -8.90 -31.19 -1.93
CA SER A 150 -7.56 -30.60 -1.94
C SER A 150 -6.48 -31.68 -2.07
N LYS A 151 -5.22 -31.24 -2.14
CA LYS A 151 -4.03 -32.04 -1.92
C LYS A 151 -3.61 -31.96 -0.45
N CYS A 152 -2.60 -32.74 -0.06
CA CYS A 152 -2.03 -32.71 1.30
C CYS A 152 -1.34 -31.38 1.62
N PHE A 153 -1.06 -31.15 2.90
CA PHE A 153 -0.28 -30.00 3.37
C PHE A 153 1.09 -29.90 2.69
N ASP A 154 1.80 -31.01 2.53
CA ASP A 154 3.13 -31.03 1.89
C ASP A 154 3.06 -30.66 0.39
N SER A 155 1.96 -31.00 -0.27
CA SER A 155 1.68 -30.54 -1.64
C SER A 155 1.46 -29.03 -1.65
N ALA A 156 0.74 -28.46 -0.67
CA ALA A 156 0.59 -27.01 -0.55
C ALA A 156 1.96 -26.31 -0.48
N GLN A 157 2.85 -26.80 0.38
CA GLN A 157 4.22 -26.26 0.50
C GLN A 157 5.01 -26.41 -0.80
N THR A 158 4.87 -27.53 -1.50
CA THR A 158 5.51 -27.77 -2.79
C THR A 158 5.01 -26.80 -3.87
N ILE A 159 3.70 -26.53 -3.91
CA ILE A 159 3.11 -25.55 -4.83
C ILE A 159 3.66 -24.16 -4.53
N ILE A 160 3.65 -23.74 -3.26
CA ILE A 160 4.14 -22.42 -2.84
C ILE A 160 5.62 -22.25 -3.20
N ALA A 161 6.46 -23.25 -2.91
CA ALA A 161 7.88 -23.22 -3.27
C ALA A 161 8.08 -23.09 -4.79
N SER A 162 7.33 -23.86 -5.58
CA SER A 162 7.41 -23.79 -7.05
C SER A 162 6.93 -22.45 -7.60
N VAL A 163 5.85 -21.89 -7.06
CA VAL A 163 5.34 -20.56 -7.43
C VAL A 163 6.37 -19.49 -7.07
N ALA A 164 6.99 -19.59 -5.90
CA ALA A 164 8.07 -18.69 -5.48
C ALA A 164 9.29 -18.78 -6.41
N ASP A 165 9.66 -19.99 -6.85
CA ASP A 165 10.74 -20.16 -7.85
C ASP A 165 10.42 -19.43 -9.15
N TYR A 166 9.19 -19.57 -9.68
CA TYR A 166 8.74 -18.82 -10.87
C TYR A 166 8.77 -17.30 -10.65
N CYS A 167 8.28 -16.82 -9.51
CA CYS A 167 8.29 -15.39 -9.20
C CYS A 167 9.72 -14.83 -9.11
N ILE A 168 10.66 -15.60 -8.57
CA ILE A 168 12.08 -15.22 -8.48
C ILE A 168 12.74 -15.27 -9.86
N GLU A 169 12.37 -16.21 -10.71
CA GLU A 169 12.81 -16.24 -12.11
C GLU A 169 12.31 -15.01 -12.88
N ASP A 170 11.03 -14.64 -12.72
CA ASP A 170 10.47 -13.42 -13.31
C ASP A 170 11.21 -12.17 -12.80
N ALA A 171 11.50 -12.10 -11.49
CA ALA A 171 12.30 -11.02 -10.90
C ALA A 171 13.74 -10.99 -11.45
N CYS A 172 14.36 -12.17 -11.68
CA CYS A 172 15.68 -12.29 -12.30
C CYS A 172 15.69 -11.78 -13.76
N ILE A 173 14.62 -12.03 -14.51
CA ILE A 173 14.44 -11.53 -15.87
C ILE A 173 14.33 -10.01 -15.86
N GLU A 174 13.44 -9.47 -15.03
CA GLU A 174 13.26 -8.02 -14.91
C GLU A 174 14.55 -7.31 -14.46
N ALA A 175 15.27 -7.89 -13.50
CA ALA A 175 16.49 -7.27 -12.97
C ALA A 175 17.62 -7.17 -14.02
N ARG A 176 17.61 -8.03 -15.04
CA ARG A 176 18.54 -7.96 -16.17
C ARG A 176 18.07 -7.04 -17.29
N ASP A 177 16.80 -6.65 -17.31
CA ASP A 177 16.22 -5.81 -18.34
C ASP A 177 17.02 -4.48 -18.47
N PRO A 178 17.37 -4.04 -19.68
CA PRO A 178 18.04 -2.76 -19.91
C PRO A 178 17.27 -1.54 -19.39
N ASN A 179 15.94 -1.63 -19.28
CA ASN A 179 15.06 -0.59 -18.74
C ASN A 179 15.30 -0.32 -17.25
N GLY A 180 15.93 -1.27 -16.55
CA GLY A 180 16.22 -1.18 -15.12
C GLY A 180 14.99 -1.40 -14.25
N PHE A 181 15.20 -1.29 -12.94
CA PHE A 181 14.17 -1.52 -11.92
C PHE A 181 14.41 -0.60 -10.72
N MET A 182 13.35 -0.41 -9.94
CA MET A 182 13.40 0.22 -8.63
C MET A 182 13.37 -0.87 -7.55
N ALA A 183 13.97 -0.61 -6.40
CA ALA A 183 13.95 -1.51 -5.26
C ALA A 183 13.48 -0.78 -4.00
N ASN A 184 12.91 -1.54 -3.08
CA ASN A 184 12.61 -1.11 -1.72
C ASN A 184 12.69 -2.33 -0.83
N TRP A 185 13.20 -2.15 0.38
CA TRP A 185 13.32 -3.20 1.37
C TRP A 185 13.18 -2.62 2.77
N ASP A 186 12.71 -3.47 3.69
CA ASP A 186 12.43 -3.08 5.07
C ASP A 186 12.47 -4.31 6.01
N ASN A 187 12.63 -4.06 7.30
CA ASN A 187 12.67 -5.05 8.36
C ASN A 187 11.31 -5.74 8.58
N VAL A 188 11.37 -7.05 8.79
CA VAL A 188 10.24 -7.87 9.19
C VAL A 188 10.52 -8.45 10.57
N ASN A 189 9.77 -7.96 11.56
CA ASN A 189 9.82 -8.46 12.93
C ASN A 189 8.56 -9.29 13.23
N ILE A 190 8.75 -10.53 13.64
CA ILE A 190 7.67 -11.48 13.97
C ILE A 190 7.84 -11.93 15.40
N SER A 191 6.89 -11.58 16.26
CA SER A 191 6.82 -12.12 17.62
C SER A 191 6.32 -13.56 17.57
N THR A 192 7.03 -14.48 18.22
CA THR A 192 6.63 -15.89 18.35
C THR A 192 6.19 -16.25 19.78
N SER A 193 6.28 -15.31 20.72
CA SER A 193 5.91 -15.52 22.11
C SER A 193 5.58 -14.22 22.85
N ASP A 194 4.48 -14.24 23.61
CA ASP A 194 4.09 -13.14 24.50
C ASP A 194 4.79 -13.20 25.87
N PHE A 195 5.50 -14.31 26.16
CA PHE A 195 6.19 -14.48 27.44
C PHE A 195 7.47 -13.63 27.50
N VAL A 196 7.70 -13.02 28.66
CA VAL A 196 8.86 -12.12 28.91
C VAL A 196 10.14 -12.92 29.13
N GLU A 197 10.05 -14.12 29.71
CA GLU A 197 11.19 -14.95 30.06
C GLU A 197 11.51 -15.99 28.98
N GLN A 198 12.77 -16.04 28.53
CA GLN A 198 13.26 -17.06 27.60
C GLN A 198 14.09 -18.11 28.33
N ARG A 199 13.91 -19.38 27.95
CA ARG A 199 14.78 -20.48 28.40
C ARG A 199 15.93 -20.65 27.42
N SER A 200 17.09 -21.09 27.91
CA SER A 200 18.19 -21.57 27.07
C SER A 200 17.66 -22.64 26.10
N GLY A 201 17.81 -22.42 24.79
CA GLY A 201 17.32 -23.31 23.73
C GLY A 201 15.84 -23.16 23.35
N GLY A 202 15.10 -22.21 23.95
CA GLY A 202 13.75 -21.84 23.51
C GLY A 202 13.77 -20.96 22.24
N PRO A 203 12.66 -20.88 21.50
CA PRO A 203 12.56 -20.01 20.33
C PRO A 203 12.78 -18.53 20.69
N ALA A 204 13.41 -17.79 19.78
CA ALA A 204 13.62 -16.35 19.93
C ALA A 204 12.26 -15.62 20.01
N LYS A 205 12.11 -14.70 20.98
CA LYS A 205 10.87 -13.98 21.24
C LYS A 205 10.39 -13.24 20.00
N VAL A 206 11.33 -12.53 19.37
CA VAL A 206 11.15 -11.92 18.07
C VAL A 206 12.16 -12.56 17.14
N GLN A 207 11.68 -12.96 15.97
CA GLN A 207 12.54 -13.30 14.86
C GLN A 207 12.48 -12.14 13.87
N SER A 208 13.65 -11.74 13.39
CA SER A 208 13.82 -10.55 12.57
C SER A 208 14.52 -10.91 11.27
N GLY A 209 14.26 -10.11 10.25
CA GLY A 209 14.80 -10.31 8.91
C GLY A 209 14.41 -9.15 8.00
N THR A 210 14.62 -9.29 6.70
CA THR A 210 14.38 -8.22 5.73
C THR A 210 13.64 -8.74 4.51
N TYR A 211 12.62 -7.99 4.10
CA TYR A 211 11.84 -8.27 2.91
C TYR A 211 12.12 -7.20 1.85
N ALA A 212 12.22 -7.63 0.59
CA ALA A 212 12.50 -6.74 -0.52
C ALA A 212 11.50 -6.92 -1.67
N ILE A 213 11.22 -5.83 -2.37
CA ILE A 213 10.34 -5.79 -3.53
C ILE A 213 11.05 -5.01 -4.64
N LEU A 214 11.04 -5.57 -5.85
CA LEU A 214 11.41 -4.84 -7.05
C LEU A 214 10.17 -4.26 -7.73
N TYR A 215 10.33 -3.14 -8.43
CA TYR A 215 9.26 -2.53 -9.21
C TYR A 215 9.74 -2.24 -10.62
N ARG A 216 8.87 -2.52 -11.59
CA ARG A 216 9.10 -2.12 -12.98
C ARG A 216 9.02 -0.60 -13.10
N ILE A 217 10.03 -0.01 -13.73
CA ILE A 217 10.11 1.43 -13.93
C ILE A 217 9.07 1.89 -14.97
N ARG A 218 8.31 2.93 -14.63
CA ARG A 218 7.48 3.70 -15.55
C ARG A 218 8.35 4.64 -16.38
N ASN A 219 8.02 4.74 -17.67
CA ASN A 219 8.73 5.58 -18.65
C ASN A 219 10.25 5.29 -18.68
N PRO A 220 10.67 4.02 -18.85
CA PRO A 220 12.07 3.66 -18.68
C PRO A 220 12.97 4.37 -19.69
N ASN A 221 14.14 4.78 -19.19
CA ASN A 221 15.21 5.36 -20.00
C ASN A 221 16.53 4.65 -19.63
N PRO A 222 16.93 3.61 -20.38
CA PRO A 222 18.16 2.87 -20.11
C PRO A 222 19.43 3.74 -20.04
N ARG A 223 19.47 4.88 -20.75
CA ARG A 223 20.61 5.80 -20.70
C ARG A 223 20.65 6.58 -19.39
N ALA A 224 19.50 7.03 -18.90
CA ALA A 224 19.37 7.70 -17.60
C ALA A 224 19.79 6.78 -16.44
N MET A 225 19.58 5.47 -16.59
CA MET A 225 19.93 4.46 -15.59
C MET A 225 21.43 4.14 -15.54
N ALA A 226 22.28 4.76 -16.36
CA ALA A 226 23.73 4.55 -16.28
C ALA A 226 24.31 5.23 -15.02
N ILE A 227 25.03 4.47 -14.19
CA ILE A 227 25.55 5.00 -12.91
C ILE A 227 26.71 5.99 -13.10
N GLY A 228 27.55 5.80 -14.13
CA GLY A 228 28.75 6.60 -14.36
C GLY A 228 28.49 8.11 -14.41
N PRO A 229 27.60 8.60 -15.30
CA PRO A 229 27.27 10.02 -15.36
C PRO A 229 26.73 10.62 -14.05
N LEU A 230 25.96 9.84 -13.28
CA LEU A 230 25.44 10.28 -11.98
C LEU A 230 26.57 10.48 -10.97
N LEU A 231 27.53 9.55 -10.91
CA LEU A 231 28.69 9.67 -10.03
C LEU A 231 29.59 10.84 -10.42
N SER A 232 29.87 11.02 -11.72
CA SER A 232 30.65 12.17 -12.19
C SER A 232 29.99 13.50 -11.84
N ARG A 233 28.65 13.59 -11.92
CA ARG A 233 27.91 14.77 -11.47
C ARG A 233 27.97 14.93 -9.95
N ALA A 234 27.87 13.85 -9.18
CA ALA A 234 27.94 13.90 -7.72
C ALA A 234 29.28 14.47 -7.22
N GLU A 235 30.39 14.15 -7.89
CA GLU A 235 31.74 14.64 -7.55
C GLU A 235 31.89 16.16 -7.73
N ILE A 236 31.29 16.72 -8.79
CA ILE A 236 31.38 18.16 -9.10
C ILE A 236 30.17 18.98 -8.60
N ALA A 237 29.17 18.32 -8.02
CA ALA A 237 27.93 18.96 -7.62
C ALA A 237 28.21 20.03 -6.55
N PRO A 238 27.69 21.26 -6.74
CA PRO A 238 27.87 22.34 -5.77
C PRO A 238 27.14 22.00 -4.46
N ASP A 239 27.42 22.82 -3.46
CA ASP A 239 26.66 22.84 -2.22
C ASP A 239 25.23 23.33 -2.48
N LEU A 240 24.27 22.85 -1.67
CA LEU A 240 22.92 23.42 -1.67
C LEU A 240 22.98 24.86 -1.16
N ASP A 241 22.31 25.76 -1.86
CA ASP A 241 22.05 27.13 -1.42
C ASP A 241 20.58 27.29 -0.96
N PHE A 242 20.36 28.02 0.14
CA PHE A 242 19.00 28.16 0.66
C PHE A 242 18.06 28.87 -0.33
N ASN A 243 18.48 30.01 -0.89
CA ASN A 243 17.57 30.85 -1.69
C ASN A 243 17.37 30.29 -3.10
N LEU A 244 18.41 29.69 -3.68
CA LEU A 244 18.35 29.08 -5.00
C LEU A 244 17.71 27.69 -4.98
N ASP A 245 17.95 26.94 -3.90
CA ASP A 245 17.64 25.52 -3.88
C ASP A 245 16.55 25.08 -2.93
N VAL A 246 16.59 25.52 -1.68
CA VAL A 246 15.69 25.03 -0.64
C VAL A 246 14.39 25.84 -0.58
N CYS A 247 14.49 27.16 -0.71
CA CYS A 247 13.35 28.07 -0.74
C CYS A 247 12.44 27.71 -1.93
N PRO A 248 11.13 27.53 -1.71
CA PRO A 248 10.20 27.34 -2.81
C PRO A 248 10.29 28.50 -3.81
N THR A 249 10.27 28.18 -5.10
CA THR A 249 10.20 29.20 -6.14
C THR A 249 8.84 29.89 -6.13
N LEU A 250 8.74 31.08 -6.76
CA LEU A 250 7.46 31.78 -6.89
C LEU A 250 6.36 30.89 -7.50
N ASP A 251 6.70 30.12 -8.53
CA ASP A 251 5.76 29.20 -9.17
C ASP A 251 5.31 28.10 -8.21
N GLN A 252 6.23 27.52 -7.42
CA GLN A 252 5.91 26.51 -6.41
C GLN A 252 5.02 27.08 -5.30
N SER A 253 5.32 28.30 -4.83
CA SER A 253 4.50 29.00 -3.83
C SER A 253 3.09 29.30 -4.36
N ILE A 254 2.96 29.77 -5.60
CA ILE A 254 1.67 30.04 -6.25
C ILE A 254 0.86 28.75 -6.37
N ASN A 255 1.48 27.66 -6.83
CA ASN A 255 0.79 26.37 -6.99
C ASN A 255 0.35 25.79 -5.64
N THR A 256 1.22 25.82 -4.63
CA THR A 256 0.91 25.38 -3.26
C THR A 256 -0.29 26.14 -2.72
N TYR A 257 -0.27 27.47 -2.85
CA TYR A 257 -1.37 28.32 -2.39
C TYR A 257 -2.67 28.06 -3.15
N CYS A 258 -2.62 27.88 -4.48
CA CYS A 258 -3.78 27.47 -5.28
C CYS A 258 -4.36 26.12 -4.83
N ASN A 259 -3.52 25.19 -4.40
CA ASN A 259 -3.98 23.89 -3.90
C ASN A 259 -4.58 23.98 -2.50
N PHE A 260 -4.03 24.83 -1.61
CA PHE A 260 -4.69 25.16 -0.33
C PHE A 260 -6.07 25.78 -0.56
N ARG A 261 -6.19 26.65 -1.56
CA ARG A 261 -7.48 27.25 -1.96
C ARG A 261 -8.45 26.19 -2.44
N ALA A 262 -8.01 25.28 -3.31
CA ALA A 262 -8.82 24.16 -3.77
C ALA A 262 -9.24 23.23 -2.61
N TYR A 263 -8.37 23.04 -1.60
CA TYR A 263 -8.71 22.28 -0.40
C TYR A 263 -9.83 22.98 0.40
N ALA A 264 -9.69 24.28 0.67
CA ALA A 264 -10.72 25.05 1.38
C ALA A 264 -12.08 25.02 0.67
N VAL A 265 -12.08 25.07 -0.67
CA VAL A 265 -13.29 24.90 -1.50
C VAL A 265 -13.85 23.47 -1.40
N ARG A 266 -12.99 22.45 -1.43
CA ARG A 266 -13.39 21.04 -1.27
C ARG A 266 -14.12 20.80 0.06
N VAL A 267 -13.65 21.42 1.15
CA VAL A 267 -14.32 21.32 2.47
C VAL A 267 -15.74 21.88 2.39
N LEU A 268 -15.94 23.04 1.77
CA LEU A 268 -17.28 23.61 1.58
C LEU A 268 -18.20 22.63 0.83
N PHE A 269 -17.71 22.02 -0.25
CA PHE A 269 -18.52 21.11 -1.08
C PHE A 269 -18.84 19.80 -0.36
N ARG A 270 -17.89 19.29 0.43
CA ARG A 270 -18.06 18.04 1.18
C ARG A 270 -19.16 18.14 2.23
N TYR A 271 -19.26 19.27 2.93
CA TYR A 271 -20.16 19.43 4.07
C TYR A 271 -21.41 20.27 3.77
N ASN A 272 -21.55 20.78 2.55
CA ASN A 272 -22.74 21.51 2.12
C ASN A 272 -23.23 21.03 0.75
N LYS A 273 -24.33 20.26 0.78
CA LYS A 273 -24.97 19.66 -0.41
C LYS A 273 -25.44 20.70 -1.45
N GLY A 274 -25.62 21.95 -1.06
CA GLY A 274 -25.99 23.04 -1.98
C GLY A 274 -24.92 23.35 -3.03
N PHE A 275 -23.70 22.80 -2.88
CA PHE A 275 -22.59 22.98 -3.82
C PHE A 275 -22.24 21.72 -4.61
N ASN A 276 -23.03 20.64 -4.55
CA ASN A 276 -22.72 19.39 -5.24
C ASN A 276 -22.47 19.58 -6.75
N ASP A 277 -23.20 20.50 -7.38
CA ASP A 277 -23.09 20.80 -8.82
C ASP A 277 -21.75 21.46 -9.21
N TYR A 278 -21.02 22.03 -8.24
CA TYR A 278 -19.74 22.71 -8.47
C TYR A 278 -18.54 21.74 -8.48
N SER A 279 -18.73 20.51 -8.01
CA SER A 279 -17.65 19.53 -7.85
C SER A 279 -16.95 19.13 -9.16
N THR A 280 -17.62 19.31 -10.30
CA THR A 280 -17.11 18.99 -11.64
C THR A 280 -16.34 20.14 -12.29
N ILE A 281 -16.37 21.34 -11.70
CA ILE A 281 -15.75 22.55 -12.25
C ILE A 281 -14.23 22.49 -12.04
N LEU A 282 -13.47 22.40 -13.14
CA LEU A 282 -12.02 22.23 -13.10
C LEU A 282 -11.27 23.39 -12.43
N THR A 283 -11.76 24.63 -12.53
CA THR A 283 -11.12 25.80 -11.92
C THR A 283 -11.19 25.80 -10.38
N LEU A 284 -12.03 24.96 -9.79
CA LEU A 284 -12.21 24.79 -8.35
C LEU A 284 -11.44 23.59 -7.80
N GLN A 285 -10.69 22.88 -8.65
CA GLN A 285 -9.88 21.72 -8.29
C GLN A 285 -8.40 22.09 -8.19
N SER A 286 -7.61 21.22 -7.55
CA SER A 286 -6.15 21.36 -7.46
C SER A 286 -5.52 21.36 -8.85
N ILE A 287 -4.44 22.13 -9.02
CA ILE A 287 -3.74 22.24 -10.30
C ILE A 287 -2.82 21.02 -10.45
N PRO A 288 -3.05 20.15 -11.45
CA PRO A 288 -2.18 19.00 -11.65
C PRO A 288 -0.79 19.46 -12.14
N ARG A 289 0.26 18.87 -11.59
CA ARG A 289 1.66 19.17 -11.93
C ARG A 289 2.31 18.03 -12.69
N ARG A 290 2.30 16.84 -12.09
CA ARG A 290 2.84 15.60 -12.68
C ARG A 290 2.03 14.39 -12.22
N ARG A 291 0.74 14.40 -12.55
CA ARG A 291 -0.18 13.33 -12.18
C ARG A 291 0.03 12.05 -12.99
N LEU A 292 0.00 10.91 -12.31
CA LEU A 292 -0.06 9.59 -12.93
C LEU A 292 -1.35 9.44 -13.78
N PRO A 293 -1.30 8.69 -14.90
CA PRO A 293 -2.49 8.35 -15.66
C PRO A 293 -3.53 7.60 -14.82
N ASP A 294 -4.81 7.82 -15.11
CA ASP A 294 -5.91 7.24 -14.33
C ASP A 294 -5.93 5.71 -14.45
N ASP A 295 -5.50 5.15 -15.58
CA ASP A 295 -5.40 3.72 -15.90
C ASP A 295 -4.04 3.07 -15.54
N TYR A 296 -3.03 3.87 -15.20
CA TYR A 296 -1.71 3.36 -14.85
C TYR A 296 -1.72 2.54 -13.55
N MET A 297 -0.97 1.45 -13.56
CA MET A 297 -0.74 0.59 -12.40
C MET A 297 0.73 0.17 -12.33
N THR A 298 1.29 0.19 -11.12
CA THR A 298 2.66 -0.22 -10.81
C THR A 298 2.74 -1.74 -10.75
N HIS A 299 3.79 -2.30 -11.36
CA HIS A 299 4.07 -3.73 -11.33
C HIS A 299 5.15 -4.02 -10.29
N GLN A 300 4.81 -4.86 -9.30
CA GLN A 300 5.72 -5.28 -8.24
C GLN A 300 6.20 -6.72 -8.46
N LEU A 301 7.43 -6.99 -8.04
CA LEU A 301 8.11 -8.28 -8.12
C LEU A 301 8.78 -8.57 -6.78
N PRO A 302 8.03 -9.10 -5.80
CA PRO A 302 8.59 -9.50 -4.53
C PRO A 302 9.65 -10.59 -4.62
N VAL A 303 10.60 -10.55 -3.70
CA VAL A 303 11.61 -11.60 -3.56
C VAL A 303 11.45 -12.36 -2.24
N ARG A 304 12.34 -13.32 -1.98
CA ARG A 304 12.26 -14.13 -0.77
C ARG A 304 12.69 -13.30 0.43
N LEU A 305 11.91 -13.41 1.51
CA LEU A 305 12.26 -12.90 2.82
C LEU A 305 13.61 -13.49 3.25
N SER A 306 14.50 -12.64 3.74
CA SER A 306 15.79 -13.01 4.28
C SER A 306 15.76 -13.02 5.80
N THR A 307 16.53 -13.91 6.44
CA THR A 307 16.79 -13.91 7.89
C THR A 307 17.87 -12.91 8.32
N ILE A 308 18.32 -12.05 7.40
CA ILE A 308 19.30 -11.00 7.66
C ILE A 308 18.53 -9.78 8.17
N GLU A 309 18.94 -9.24 9.31
CA GLU A 309 18.45 -7.96 9.83
C GLU A 309 19.20 -6.81 9.15
N GLU A 310 18.49 -5.81 8.64
CA GLU A 310 19.13 -4.65 7.99
C GLU A 310 19.45 -3.50 8.95
N ASN A 311 19.12 -3.60 10.24
CA ASN A 311 19.23 -2.55 11.26
C ASN A 311 20.67 -2.03 11.57
N SER A 312 21.67 -2.44 10.79
CA SER A 312 23.06 -2.03 10.94
C SER A 312 23.73 -1.96 9.56
N ILE A 313 24.83 -1.20 9.44
CA ILE A 313 25.59 -1.10 8.19
C ILE A 313 26.01 -2.50 7.67
N PRO A 314 26.59 -3.40 8.48
CA PRO A 314 26.91 -4.76 8.02
C PRO A 314 25.67 -5.56 7.61
N GLY A 315 24.57 -5.42 8.35
CA GLY A 315 23.31 -6.08 8.06
C GLY A 315 22.73 -5.65 6.71
N ASN A 316 22.66 -4.35 6.46
CA ASN A 316 22.17 -3.80 5.20
C ASN A 316 23.08 -4.18 4.00
N LEU A 317 24.41 -4.19 4.18
CA LEU A 317 25.33 -4.74 3.17
C LEU A 317 25.07 -6.23 2.87
N ALA A 318 24.76 -7.01 3.90
CA ALA A 318 24.40 -8.41 3.74
C ALA A 318 23.06 -8.55 2.98
N VAL A 319 22.08 -7.68 3.23
CA VAL A 319 20.83 -7.61 2.44
C VAL A 319 21.10 -7.28 0.97
N HIS A 320 21.96 -6.29 0.67
CA HIS A 320 22.34 -5.98 -0.70
C HIS A 320 22.93 -7.21 -1.43
N HIS A 321 23.83 -7.93 -0.76
CA HIS A 321 24.41 -9.13 -1.34
C HIS A 321 23.35 -10.24 -1.48
N ASP A 322 22.47 -10.39 -0.49
CA ASP A 322 21.42 -11.39 -0.50
C ASP A 322 20.45 -11.22 -1.66
N VAL A 323 19.84 -10.04 -1.75
CA VAL A 323 18.81 -9.74 -2.73
C VAL A 323 19.42 -9.72 -4.13
N PHE A 324 20.45 -8.88 -4.36
CA PHE A 324 20.91 -8.61 -5.72
C PHE A 324 21.85 -9.70 -6.26
N VAL A 325 22.68 -10.33 -5.43
CA VAL A 325 23.64 -11.36 -5.87
C VAL A 325 23.08 -12.76 -5.65
N ARG A 326 22.65 -13.11 -4.43
CA ARG A 326 22.22 -14.48 -4.11
C ARG A 326 20.86 -14.82 -4.72
N GLN A 327 19.86 -13.95 -4.60
CA GLN A 327 18.52 -14.22 -5.09
C GLN A 327 18.36 -13.91 -6.58
N LEU A 328 18.70 -12.68 -7.02
CA LEU A 328 18.54 -12.25 -8.43
C LEU A 328 19.65 -12.76 -9.37
N LYS A 329 20.68 -13.42 -8.82
CA LYS A 329 21.81 -14.00 -9.54
C LYS A 329 22.59 -12.98 -10.38
N LEU A 330 22.55 -11.70 -10.03
CA LEU A 330 23.31 -10.67 -10.73
C LEU A 330 24.76 -10.69 -10.25
N THR A 331 25.67 -10.48 -11.18
CA THR A 331 27.08 -10.31 -10.86
C THR A 331 27.34 -8.86 -10.42
N PRO A 332 28.35 -8.62 -9.55
CA PRO A 332 28.78 -7.26 -9.24
C PRO A 332 29.13 -6.43 -10.48
N ALA A 333 29.62 -7.05 -11.55
CA ALA A 333 29.95 -6.38 -12.82
C ALA A 333 28.72 -5.93 -13.60
N GLU A 334 27.61 -6.68 -13.56
CA GLU A 334 26.33 -6.27 -14.15
C GLU A 334 25.72 -5.11 -13.35
N LEU A 335 25.71 -5.23 -12.02
CA LEU A 335 25.16 -4.22 -11.11
C LEU A 335 25.94 -2.91 -11.17
N SER A 336 27.27 -2.98 -11.28
CA SER A 336 28.14 -1.79 -11.25
C SER A 336 27.97 -0.83 -12.43
N LYS A 337 27.12 -1.15 -13.39
CA LYS A 337 26.83 -0.31 -14.57
C LYS A 337 25.52 0.47 -14.44
N LYS A 338 24.62 0.04 -13.56
CA LYS A 338 23.26 0.55 -13.47
C LYS A 338 23.03 1.25 -12.14
N ALA A 339 22.33 2.38 -12.17
CA ALA A 339 21.70 2.95 -11.00
C ALA A 339 20.46 2.12 -10.65
N ILE A 340 20.18 1.98 -9.36
CA ILE A 340 18.97 1.37 -8.82
C ILE A 340 18.32 2.45 -7.98
N LEU A 341 17.15 2.92 -8.39
CA LEU A 341 16.35 3.80 -7.53
C LEU A 341 15.90 2.97 -6.32
N SER A 342 16.26 3.43 -5.13
CA SER A 342 15.93 2.80 -3.86
C SER A 342 15.01 3.74 -3.08
N ILE A 343 13.77 3.35 -2.81
CA ILE A 343 12.81 4.19 -2.08
C ILE A 343 12.49 3.53 -0.75
N ASN A 344 13.12 3.99 0.33
CA ASN A 344 13.00 3.42 1.67
C ASN A 344 12.67 4.50 2.71
N ASP A 345 12.45 4.11 3.95
CA ASP A 345 12.33 5.04 5.08
C ASP A 345 13.67 5.80 5.33
N GLN A 346 13.67 6.71 6.31
CA GLN A 346 14.86 7.51 6.59
C GLN A 346 15.99 6.67 7.24
N ALA A 347 15.65 5.69 8.09
CA ALA A 347 16.64 4.89 8.81
C ALA A 347 17.43 4.01 7.83
N THR A 348 16.76 3.30 6.92
CA THR A 348 17.40 2.47 5.90
C THR A 348 18.23 3.31 4.94
N GLN A 349 17.78 4.51 4.56
CA GLN A 349 18.58 5.43 3.74
C GLN A 349 19.82 5.97 4.47
N ALA A 350 19.73 6.23 5.77
CA ALA A 350 20.90 6.61 6.58
C ALA A 350 21.93 5.47 6.60
N LEU A 351 21.47 4.22 6.77
CA LEU A 351 22.32 3.04 6.70
C LEU A 351 22.95 2.86 5.32
N ASP A 352 22.22 3.08 4.23
CA ASP A 352 22.76 3.04 2.86
C ASP A 352 23.84 4.09 2.62
N ARG A 353 23.67 5.30 3.17
CA ARG A 353 24.75 6.32 3.15
C ARG A 353 25.95 5.83 3.96
N GLY A 354 25.72 5.24 5.14
CA GLY A 354 26.76 4.59 5.93
C GLY A 354 27.54 3.55 5.12
N CYS A 355 26.84 2.63 4.45
CA CYS A 355 27.42 1.62 3.54
C CYS A 355 28.33 2.25 2.49
N LYS A 356 27.89 3.35 1.85
CA LYS A 356 28.69 4.09 0.86
C LYS A 356 29.95 4.68 1.47
N ALA A 357 29.86 5.21 2.69
CA ALA A 357 30.98 5.81 3.39
C ALA A 357 32.05 4.76 3.73
N ILE A 358 31.66 3.64 4.36
CA ILE A 358 32.62 2.63 4.83
C ILE A 358 33.30 1.92 3.67
N ARG A 359 32.59 1.78 2.53
CA ARG A 359 33.08 1.04 1.35
C ARG A 359 33.58 1.95 0.25
N ALA A 360 33.82 3.24 0.50
CA ALA A 360 34.18 4.22 -0.54
C ALA A 360 35.36 3.80 -1.43
N PHE A 361 36.29 2.99 -0.88
CA PHE A 361 37.51 2.54 -1.56
C PHE A 361 37.42 1.13 -2.17
N ASP A 362 36.25 0.46 -2.13
CA ASP A 362 36.08 -0.87 -2.71
C ASP A 362 36.25 -0.87 -4.25
N MET A 363 36.37 -2.03 -4.88
CA MET A 363 36.80 -2.11 -6.28
C MET A 363 35.77 -1.64 -7.32
N ASN A 364 34.48 -1.73 -7.02
CA ASN A 364 33.41 -1.43 -7.98
C ASN A 364 32.21 -0.73 -7.32
N THR A 365 31.39 -0.06 -8.13
CA THR A 365 30.29 0.80 -7.65
C THR A 365 29.21 0.02 -6.89
N PHE A 366 29.00 -1.28 -7.19
CA PHE A 366 28.08 -2.11 -6.40
C PHE A 366 28.62 -2.40 -5.00
N LEU A 367 29.90 -2.81 -4.88
CA LEU A 367 30.54 -3.04 -3.58
C LEU A 367 30.59 -1.76 -2.75
N ARG A 368 30.78 -0.60 -3.38
CA ARG A 368 30.68 0.73 -2.75
C ARG A 368 29.25 1.15 -2.39
N ALA A 369 28.23 0.33 -2.65
CA ALA A 369 26.81 0.67 -2.53
C ALA A 369 26.38 1.94 -3.31
N GLN A 370 27.21 2.41 -4.25
CA GLN A 370 26.98 3.65 -5.02
C GLN A 370 25.87 3.49 -6.06
N VAL A 371 25.57 2.26 -6.47
CA VAL A 371 24.49 1.98 -7.43
C VAL A 371 23.11 2.40 -6.88
N PHE A 372 22.91 2.38 -5.56
CA PHE A 372 21.64 2.74 -4.93
C PHE A 372 21.47 4.26 -4.89
N GLN A 373 20.52 4.77 -5.68
CA GLN A 373 20.13 6.17 -5.73
C GLN A 373 18.90 6.35 -4.83
N LEU A 374 19.05 7.09 -3.74
CA LEU A 374 18.12 7.05 -2.61
C LEU A 374 16.99 8.08 -2.78
N GLY A 375 15.75 7.60 -2.86
CA GLY A 375 14.51 8.38 -2.88
C GLY A 375 13.74 8.26 -1.56
N ILE A 376 12.97 9.29 -1.22
CA ILE A 376 12.26 9.39 0.07
C ILE A 376 11.01 8.50 0.12
N GLY A 377 10.88 7.68 1.17
CA GLY A 377 9.62 7.02 1.53
C GLY A 377 8.53 8.04 1.89
N LEU A 378 7.53 8.20 1.01
CA LEU A 378 6.50 9.23 1.15
C LEU A 378 5.48 8.93 2.25
N PHE A 379 5.24 7.66 2.59
CA PHE A 379 4.40 7.33 3.75
C PHE A 379 5.08 7.72 5.05
N HIS A 380 6.35 7.35 5.22
CA HIS A 380 7.12 7.72 6.40
C HIS A 380 7.35 9.23 6.50
N LEU A 381 7.48 9.94 5.36
CA LEU A 381 7.45 11.40 5.32
C LEU A 381 6.15 11.96 5.92
N CYS A 382 4.99 11.48 5.47
CA CYS A 382 3.69 11.92 5.99
C CYS A 382 3.51 11.58 7.48
N LEU A 383 3.93 10.37 7.87
CA LEU A 383 3.88 9.87 9.23
C LEU A 383 4.68 10.77 10.19
N ASN A 384 5.91 11.10 9.82
CA ASN A 384 6.74 12.00 10.63
C ASN A 384 6.26 13.46 10.56
N LEU A 385 5.66 13.89 9.45
CA LEU A 385 5.09 15.23 9.35
C LEU A 385 3.93 15.41 10.34
N ILE A 386 2.98 14.47 10.39
CA ILE A 386 1.88 14.57 11.36
C ILE A 386 2.39 14.43 12.81
N TRP A 387 3.48 13.70 13.02
CA TRP A 387 4.15 13.61 14.31
C TRP A 387 4.77 14.93 14.76
N ALA A 388 5.47 15.61 13.84
CA ALA A 388 6.05 16.93 14.04
C ALA A 388 4.98 18.00 14.34
N VAL A 389 3.88 17.99 13.58
CA VAL A 389 2.72 18.86 13.82
C VAL A 389 2.07 18.54 15.16
N LEU A 390 1.91 17.26 15.52
CA LEU A 390 1.37 16.86 16.81
C LEU A 390 2.20 17.43 17.96
N HIS A 391 3.53 17.31 17.93
CA HIS A 391 4.39 17.82 19.00
C HIS A 391 4.32 19.34 19.14
N SER A 392 4.30 20.03 18.01
CA SER A 392 4.28 21.50 17.96
C SER A 392 2.94 22.07 18.46
N HIS A 393 1.83 21.40 18.16
CA HIS A 393 0.48 21.89 18.44
C HIS A 393 -0.28 21.10 19.53
N ARG A 394 0.39 20.17 20.23
CA ARG A 394 -0.26 19.26 21.21
C ARG A 394 -1.08 20.02 22.24
N GLY A 395 -0.45 20.99 22.91
CA GLY A 395 -1.02 21.70 24.06
C GLY A 395 -1.49 20.76 25.18
N HIS A 396 -2.40 21.24 26.01
CA HIS A 396 -3.08 20.45 27.04
C HIS A 396 -4.57 20.31 26.71
N GLU A 397 -5.22 19.30 27.29
CA GLU A 397 -6.66 19.07 27.15
C GLU A 397 -7.54 20.24 27.63
N THR A 398 -7.00 21.16 28.42
CA THR A 398 -7.66 22.40 28.87
C THR A 398 -7.25 23.63 28.04
N THR A 399 -6.27 23.52 27.15
CA THR A 399 -5.81 24.62 26.30
C THR A 399 -6.71 24.71 25.07
N GLU A 400 -7.62 25.68 25.07
CA GLU A 400 -8.51 25.95 23.95
C GLU A 400 -7.75 26.08 22.63
N GLY A 401 -8.27 25.46 21.56
CA GLY A 401 -7.65 25.49 20.23
C GLY A 401 -6.43 24.58 20.03
N SER A 402 -5.96 23.86 21.06
CA SER A 402 -4.89 22.87 20.92
C SER A 402 -5.38 21.52 20.37
N LEU A 403 -4.46 20.70 19.84
CA LEU A 403 -4.80 19.37 19.36
C LEU A 403 -5.34 18.46 20.47
N ALA A 404 -4.76 18.49 21.67
CA ALA A 404 -5.24 17.71 22.81
C ALA A 404 -6.67 18.09 23.20
N TYR A 405 -7.00 19.39 23.19
CA TYR A 405 -8.36 19.88 23.42
C TYR A 405 -9.34 19.34 22.37
N PHE A 406 -8.96 19.37 21.08
CA PHE A 406 -9.80 18.79 20.03
C PHE A 406 -9.96 17.27 20.12
N PHE A 407 -8.94 16.53 20.57
CA PHE A 407 -9.07 15.09 20.77
C PHE A 407 -10.12 14.74 21.83
N VAL A 408 -10.23 15.54 22.89
CA VAL A 408 -11.31 15.39 23.88
C VAL A 408 -12.67 15.66 23.25
N ILE A 409 -12.81 16.75 22.49
CA ILE A 409 -14.08 17.09 21.79
C ILE A 409 -14.51 15.98 20.83
N LEU A 410 -13.55 15.38 20.13
CA LEU A 410 -13.76 14.32 19.16
C LEU A 410 -13.93 12.93 19.79
N GLU A 411 -13.84 12.82 21.12
CA GLU A 411 -13.87 11.56 21.86
C GLU A 411 -12.77 10.57 21.42
N LYS A 412 -11.62 11.11 20.98
CA LYS A 412 -10.46 10.34 20.51
C LYS A 412 -9.34 10.31 21.56
N ALA A 413 -9.68 9.94 22.80
CA ALA A 413 -8.75 9.95 23.93
C ALA A 413 -7.46 9.13 23.69
N ARG A 414 -7.55 8.04 22.89
CA ARG A 414 -6.39 7.19 22.54
C ARG A 414 -5.30 7.93 21.74
N LEU A 415 -5.63 9.06 21.09
CA LEU A 415 -4.65 9.89 20.38
C LEU A 415 -3.76 10.73 21.32
N GLY A 416 -4.10 10.82 22.61
CA GLY A 416 -3.26 11.46 23.62
C GLY A 416 -2.04 10.63 24.03
N GLY A 417 -1.98 9.36 23.61
CA GLY A 417 -0.91 8.41 23.95
C GLY A 417 0.48 8.79 23.42
N LYS A 418 1.47 7.97 23.80
CA LYS A 418 2.87 8.12 23.37
C LYS A 418 3.10 7.76 21.90
N HIS A 419 2.32 6.84 21.33
CA HIS A 419 2.41 6.43 19.93
C HIS A 419 0.99 6.24 19.37
N PRO A 420 0.35 7.33 18.89
CA PRO A 420 -0.97 7.25 18.29
C PRO A 420 -0.91 6.56 16.92
N ASP A 421 -1.92 5.74 16.62
CA ASP A 421 -2.09 5.14 15.29
C ASP A 421 -2.16 6.22 14.19
N TYR A 422 -1.37 6.02 13.14
CA TYR A 422 -1.21 6.95 12.02
C TYR A 422 -2.55 7.33 11.38
N HIS A 423 -3.34 6.31 11.01
CA HIS A 423 -4.58 6.53 10.27
C HIS A 423 -5.61 7.28 11.13
N SER A 424 -5.70 6.93 12.41
CA SER A 424 -6.57 7.58 13.39
C SER A 424 -6.17 9.04 13.64
N LEU A 425 -4.87 9.31 13.74
CA LEU A 425 -4.32 10.66 13.93
C LEU A 425 -4.55 11.53 12.69
N LEU A 426 -4.19 11.05 11.50
CA LEU A 426 -4.42 11.78 10.26
C LEU A 426 -5.91 12.08 10.05
N ALA A 427 -6.80 11.12 10.32
CA ALA A 427 -8.24 11.35 10.24
C ALA A 427 -8.71 12.43 11.23
N ALA A 428 -8.19 12.46 12.46
CA ALA A 428 -8.50 13.51 13.43
C ALA A 428 -8.01 14.88 12.97
N PHE A 429 -6.80 14.96 12.41
CA PHE A 429 -6.23 16.20 11.87
C PHE A 429 -7.08 16.76 10.74
N MET A 430 -7.51 15.94 9.79
CA MET A 430 -8.39 16.38 8.71
C MET A 430 -9.76 16.82 9.24
N GLN A 431 -10.33 16.11 10.23
CA GLN A 431 -11.58 16.51 10.87
C GLN A 431 -11.49 17.88 11.57
N ILE A 432 -10.34 18.15 12.23
CA ILE A 432 -10.07 19.42 12.89
C ILE A 432 -9.93 20.55 11.85
N LEU A 433 -9.09 20.33 10.83
CA LEU A 433 -8.88 21.30 9.75
C LEU A 433 -10.18 21.65 9.05
N ASP A 434 -10.96 20.65 8.66
CA ASP A 434 -12.24 20.84 7.97
C ASP A 434 -13.22 21.64 8.84
N GLY A 435 -13.28 21.35 10.15
CA GLY A 435 -14.15 22.06 11.09
C GLY A 435 -13.76 23.53 11.26
N LEU A 436 -12.46 23.80 11.38
CA LEU A 436 -11.92 25.17 11.48
C LEU A 436 -12.18 25.97 10.20
N LEU A 437 -11.99 25.36 9.03
CA LEU A 437 -12.28 25.99 7.74
C LEU A 437 -13.79 26.23 7.53
N LEU A 438 -14.67 25.35 8.01
CA LEU A 438 -16.12 25.57 7.94
C LEU A 438 -16.57 26.76 8.79
N ASP A 439 -15.98 26.96 9.97
CA ASP A 439 -16.27 28.15 10.76
C ASP A 439 -15.73 29.43 10.09
N ALA A 440 -14.54 29.36 9.47
CA ALA A 440 -14.02 30.46 8.66
C ALA A 440 -14.94 30.79 7.46
N TRP A 441 -15.44 29.78 6.74
CA TRP A 441 -16.45 29.97 5.69
C TRP A 441 -17.70 30.68 6.22
N ARG A 442 -18.19 30.29 7.41
CA ARG A 442 -19.37 30.92 8.02
C ARG A 442 -19.12 32.39 8.35
N LEU A 443 -17.91 32.75 8.80
CA LEU A 443 -17.55 34.13 9.10
C LEU A 443 -17.47 34.99 7.84
N GLU A 444 -16.89 34.46 6.76
CA GLU A 444 -16.61 35.26 5.55
C GLU A 444 -17.78 35.28 4.55
N CYS A 445 -18.68 34.28 4.53
CA CYS A 445 -19.68 34.12 3.47
C CYS A 445 -20.78 35.20 3.43
N GLY A 446 -20.79 36.16 4.35
CA GLY A 446 -21.72 37.29 4.38
C GLY A 446 -23.20 36.91 4.49
N SER A 447 -23.49 35.65 4.82
CA SER A 447 -24.83 35.06 4.91
C SER A 447 -25.06 34.53 6.32
N ALA A 448 -26.32 34.38 6.74
CA ALA A 448 -26.65 33.88 8.08
C ALA A 448 -26.09 32.46 8.35
N ASN A 449 -25.92 31.65 7.30
CA ASN A 449 -25.31 30.33 7.35
C ASN A 449 -24.86 29.90 5.94
N LEU A 450 -24.11 28.79 5.85
CA LEU A 450 -23.59 28.28 4.57
C LEU A 450 -24.69 27.85 3.60
N SER A 451 -25.86 27.41 4.08
CA SER A 451 -26.99 27.07 3.21
C SER A 451 -27.58 28.31 2.54
N GLY A 452 -27.63 29.44 3.28
CA GLY A 452 -28.00 30.75 2.75
C GLY A 452 -27.03 31.21 1.68
N PHE A 453 -25.72 31.03 1.89
CA PHE A 453 -24.71 31.31 0.88
C PHE A 453 -24.86 30.41 -0.36
N ALA A 454 -25.10 29.10 -0.19
CA ALA A 454 -25.36 28.21 -1.32
C ALA A 454 -26.58 28.64 -2.14
N ALA A 455 -27.63 29.13 -1.47
CA ALA A 455 -28.85 29.61 -2.13
C ALA A 455 -28.64 30.85 -3.00
N THR A 456 -27.58 31.64 -2.77
CA THR A 456 -27.23 32.77 -3.64
C THR A 456 -26.61 32.34 -4.97
N LYS A 457 -26.30 31.03 -5.14
CA LYS A 457 -25.64 30.46 -6.32
C LYS A 457 -24.37 31.24 -6.72
N PRO A 458 -23.38 31.33 -5.82
CA PRO A 458 -22.19 32.13 -6.07
C PRO A 458 -21.41 31.58 -7.26
N THR A 459 -20.85 32.46 -8.08
CA THR A 459 -20.02 32.02 -9.23
C THR A 459 -18.73 31.36 -8.74
N PRO A 460 -18.08 30.51 -9.56
CA PRO A 460 -16.78 29.93 -9.23
C PRO A 460 -15.74 30.98 -8.79
N GLU A 461 -15.73 32.15 -9.42
CA GLU A 461 -14.83 33.27 -9.09
C GLU A 461 -15.13 33.85 -7.71
N GLN A 462 -16.41 33.97 -7.34
CA GLN A 462 -16.81 34.42 -6.00
C GLN A 462 -16.41 33.40 -4.92
N ILE A 463 -16.55 32.11 -5.21
CA ILE A 463 -16.11 31.03 -4.32
C ILE A 463 -14.59 31.10 -4.12
N LEU A 464 -13.82 31.23 -5.21
CA LEU A 464 -12.36 31.32 -5.14
C LEU A 464 -11.90 32.58 -4.38
N ALA A 465 -12.50 33.74 -4.68
CA ALA A 465 -12.18 34.98 -3.98
C ALA A 465 -12.51 34.92 -2.48
N MET A 466 -13.56 34.17 -2.10
CA MET A 466 -13.88 33.93 -0.70
C MET A 466 -12.85 33.00 -0.04
N ALA A 467 -12.47 31.91 -0.72
CA ALA A 467 -11.44 31.00 -0.24
C ALA A 467 -10.08 31.71 -0.06
N ASP A 468 -9.73 32.63 -0.96
CA ASP A 468 -8.54 33.48 -0.84
C ASP A 468 -8.58 34.38 0.41
N ARG A 469 -9.76 34.96 0.69
CA ARG A 469 -9.99 35.75 1.91
C ARG A 469 -9.87 34.87 3.17
N ILE A 470 -10.42 33.66 3.12
CA ILE A 470 -10.33 32.70 4.23
C ILE A 470 -8.87 32.34 4.53
N LEU A 471 -8.09 31.99 3.50
CA LEU A 471 -6.69 31.62 3.70
C LEU A 471 -5.87 32.78 4.23
N SER A 472 -6.01 33.98 3.66
CA SER A 472 -5.25 35.15 4.09
C SER A 472 -5.57 35.61 5.52
N THR A 473 -6.84 35.51 5.94
CA THR A 473 -7.27 35.91 7.28
C THR A 473 -7.05 34.83 8.34
N HIS A 474 -7.30 33.55 8.02
CA HIS A 474 -7.41 32.48 9.02
C HIS A 474 -6.30 31.43 8.97
N ALA A 475 -5.47 31.39 7.92
CA ALA A 475 -4.42 30.37 7.79
C ALA A 475 -3.04 31.00 7.65
N MET A 476 -2.85 31.96 6.75
CA MET A 476 -1.52 32.50 6.44
C MET A 476 -0.97 33.36 7.60
N PRO A 477 0.36 33.40 7.79
CA PRO A 477 0.99 34.25 8.80
C PRO A 477 0.75 35.75 8.51
N GLU A 478 0.67 36.56 9.57
CA GLU A 478 0.50 38.00 9.44
C GLU A 478 1.74 38.64 8.81
N ARG A 479 1.56 39.39 7.71
CA ARG A 479 2.65 40.04 6.97
C ARG A 479 3.35 41.16 7.76
N CYS A 480 2.72 41.67 8.81
CA CYS A 480 3.28 42.66 9.72
C CYS A 480 2.82 42.31 11.14
N PRO A 481 3.72 42.33 12.15
CA PRO A 481 3.31 42.13 13.53
C PRO A 481 2.32 43.22 13.92
N SER A 482 1.09 42.84 14.27
CA SER A 482 0.08 43.80 14.69
C SER A 482 0.49 44.46 16.01
N THR A 483 0.18 45.75 16.16
CA THR A 483 0.28 46.48 17.44
C THR A 483 -0.88 46.16 18.39
N SER A 484 -1.72 45.20 18.01
CA SER A 484 -2.91 44.77 18.74
C SER A 484 -2.53 43.98 20.00
N PRO A 485 -3.40 43.93 21.02
CA PRO A 485 -3.22 43.08 22.18
C PRO A 485 -3.04 41.61 21.77
N VAL A 486 -2.14 40.90 22.47
CA VAL A 486 -1.73 39.52 22.17
C VAL A 486 -2.93 38.57 22.33
N ASP A 487 -3.26 37.85 21.25
CA ASP A 487 -4.18 36.70 21.27
C ASP A 487 -3.43 35.45 20.81
N ASP A 488 -2.79 34.79 21.76
CA ASP A 488 -1.96 33.62 21.48
C ASP A 488 -2.80 32.46 20.94
N ILE A 489 -4.05 32.31 21.40
CA ILE A 489 -4.92 31.22 20.99
C ILE A 489 -5.41 31.40 19.55
N HIS A 490 -5.75 32.62 19.13
CA HIS A 490 -6.07 32.91 17.73
C HIS A 490 -4.84 32.69 16.85
N GLY A 491 -3.68 33.21 17.27
CA GLY A 491 -2.41 32.99 16.56
C GLY A 491 -2.07 31.52 16.41
N ASN A 492 -2.26 30.73 17.47
CA ASN A 492 -2.04 29.28 17.46
C ASN A 492 -3.02 28.55 16.55
N THR A 493 -4.29 28.95 16.56
CA THR A 493 -5.31 28.37 15.66
C THR A 493 -4.93 28.61 14.20
N ARG A 494 -4.48 29.82 13.85
CA ARG A 494 -4.03 30.15 12.49
C ARG A 494 -2.84 29.28 12.06
N ARG A 495 -1.82 29.17 12.91
CA ARG A 495 -0.65 28.31 12.65
C ARG A 495 -1.05 26.84 12.53
N LEU A 496 -1.98 26.36 13.35
CA LEU A 496 -2.49 25.00 13.25
C LEU A 496 -3.18 24.76 11.90
N ILE A 497 -4.05 25.69 11.45
CA ILE A 497 -4.69 25.59 10.14
C ILE A 497 -3.64 25.55 9.03
N HIS A 498 -2.63 26.43 9.09
CA HIS A 498 -1.54 26.49 8.12
C HIS A 498 -0.74 25.18 8.01
N ASP A 499 -0.33 24.62 9.14
CA ASP A 499 0.48 23.40 9.15
C ASP A 499 -0.36 22.18 8.76
N LEU A 500 -1.64 22.14 9.15
CA LEU A 500 -2.58 21.12 8.70
C LEU A 500 -2.90 21.23 7.20
N LEU A 501 -2.87 22.42 6.59
CA LEU A 501 -2.99 22.58 5.13
C LEU A 501 -1.81 21.94 4.40
N HIS A 502 -0.59 22.01 4.94
CA HIS A 502 0.56 21.30 4.39
C HIS A 502 0.40 19.77 4.49
N VAL A 503 -0.09 19.26 5.63
CA VAL A 503 -0.44 17.85 5.81
C VAL A 503 -1.51 17.43 4.80
N ALA A 504 -2.57 18.22 4.65
CA ALA A 504 -3.65 17.96 3.72
C ALA A 504 -3.14 17.93 2.28
N GLU A 505 -2.30 18.89 1.88
CA GLU A 505 -1.80 18.96 0.52
C GLU A 505 -0.88 17.80 0.15
N VAL A 506 0.09 17.44 1.01
CA VAL A 506 1.01 16.34 0.71
C VAL A 506 0.27 14.99 0.65
N THR A 507 -0.68 14.76 1.55
CA THR A 507 -1.46 13.51 1.58
C THR A 507 -2.42 13.42 0.39
N HIS A 508 -3.07 14.52 0.00
CA HIS A 508 -3.91 14.57 -1.20
C HIS A 508 -3.08 14.44 -2.48
N ALA A 509 -1.92 15.08 -2.58
CA ALA A 509 -1.04 14.97 -3.74
C ALA A 509 -0.59 13.51 -3.97
N ILE A 510 -0.20 12.80 -2.91
CA ILE A 510 0.14 11.37 -2.97
C ILE A 510 -1.06 10.54 -3.42
N SER A 511 -2.23 10.75 -2.79
CA SER A 511 -3.47 10.05 -3.12
C SER A 511 -3.92 10.28 -4.57
N ASP A 512 -3.81 11.52 -5.05
CA ASP A 512 -4.11 11.91 -6.43
C ASP A 512 -3.10 11.37 -7.45
N GLY A 513 -1.97 10.81 -6.98
CA GLY A 513 -0.89 10.32 -7.83
C GLY A 513 -0.08 11.45 -8.47
N ASP A 514 0.02 12.61 -7.83
CA ASP A 514 0.70 13.79 -8.38
C ASP A 514 1.96 14.13 -7.59
N PHE A 515 3.09 13.53 -8.01
CA PHE A 515 4.37 13.79 -7.36
C PHE A 515 4.85 15.23 -7.58
N GLY A 516 4.43 15.91 -8.65
CA GLY A 516 4.83 17.30 -8.89
C GLY A 516 4.31 18.24 -7.80
N ARG A 517 3.11 17.98 -7.26
CA ARG A 517 2.58 18.71 -6.10
C ARG A 517 3.34 18.40 -4.81
N VAL A 518 3.80 17.15 -4.63
CA VAL A 518 4.69 16.78 -3.51
C VAL A 518 6.04 17.50 -3.63
N GLU A 519 6.63 17.53 -4.83
CA GLU A 519 7.91 18.17 -5.12
C GLU A 519 7.87 19.68 -4.84
N ASP A 520 6.77 20.36 -5.19
CA ASP A 520 6.57 21.79 -4.90
C ASP A 520 6.56 22.10 -3.39
N LEU A 521 6.26 21.12 -2.53
CA LEU A 521 6.21 21.28 -1.08
C LEU A 521 7.53 20.99 -0.36
N LEU A 522 8.51 20.34 -1.00
CA LEU A 522 9.71 19.81 -0.31
C LEU A 522 10.45 20.89 0.50
N GLY A 523 10.63 22.09 -0.06
CA GLY A 523 11.24 23.21 0.65
C GLY A 523 10.49 23.61 1.93
N ASN A 524 9.16 23.71 1.84
CA ASN A 524 8.29 23.99 2.99
C ASN A 524 8.36 22.88 4.03
N LEU A 525 8.33 21.62 3.59
CA LEU A 525 8.42 20.47 4.49
C LEU A 525 9.78 20.44 5.21
N ALA A 526 10.89 20.72 4.52
CA ALA A 526 12.21 20.81 5.13
C ALA A 526 12.26 21.87 6.24
N MET A 527 11.63 23.03 6.01
CA MET A 527 11.48 24.08 7.02
C MET A 527 10.60 23.61 8.19
N ILE A 528 9.42 23.03 7.92
CA ILE A 528 8.50 22.53 8.96
C ILE A 528 9.18 21.47 9.84
N PHE A 529 9.82 20.47 9.25
CA PHE A 529 10.54 19.44 10.00
C PHE A 529 11.63 20.04 10.88
N ARG A 530 12.45 20.95 10.31
CA ARG A 530 13.51 21.58 11.08
C ARG A 530 12.98 22.44 12.22
N GLY A 531 11.92 23.20 11.98
CA GLY A 531 11.27 24.07 12.96
C GLY A 531 10.58 23.31 14.07
N ALA A 532 10.08 22.11 13.79
CA ALA A 532 9.48 21.20 14.76
C ALA A 532 10.51 20.36 15.54
N GLY A 533 11.80 20.46 15.22
CA GLY A 533 12.86 19.69 15.87
C GLY A 533 13.13 18.31 15.27
N SER A 534 12.53 17.98 14.11
CA SER A 534 12.84 16.76 13.34
C SER A 534 13.96 17.05 12.33
N LYS A 535 15.19 16.82 12.75
CA LYS A 535 16.40 17.06 11.97
C LYS A 535 16.65 15.96 10.94
N ASN A 536 16.25 14.73 11.24
CA ASN A 536 16.44 13.57 10.36
C ASN A 536 15.67 13.71 9.04
N TYR A 537 14.37 14.00 9.10
CA TYR A 537 13.56 14.18 7.89
C TYR A 537 13.87 15.49 7.15
N CYS A 538 14.27 16.55 7.86
CA CYS A 538 14.82 17.73 7.20
C CYS A 538 16.04 17.37 6.36
N THR A 539 17.01 16.65 6.94
CA THR A 539 18.23 16.20 6.28
C THR A 539 17.94 15.29 5.09
N GLU A 540 16.98 14.38 5.24
CA GLU A 540 16.54 13.48 4.17
C GLU A 540 16.00 14.26 2.95
N ILE A 541 15.15 15.27 3.19
CA ILE A 541 14.66 16.17 2.14
C ILE A 541 15.82 16.93 1.47
N LEU A 542 16.80 17.43 2.24
CA LEU A 542 17.96 18.12 1.66
C LEU A 542 18.79 17.20 0.75
N TYR A 543 19.02 15.94 1.14
CA TYR A 543 19.69 14.98 0.26
C TYR A 543 18.92 14.75 -1.04
N PHE A 544 17.61 14.57 -0.95
CA PHE A 544 16.76 14.38 -2.13
C PHE A 544 16.76 15.61 -3.04
N MET A 545 16.61 16.82 -2.50
CA MET A 545 16.65 18.06 -3.26
C MET A 545 18.01 18.29 -3.93
N HIS A 546 19.12 18.02 -3.23
CA HIS A 546 20.47 18.09 -3.80
C HIS A 546 20.60 17.15 -5.00
N ASN A 547 20.15 15.90 -4.84
CA ASN A 547 20.21 14.91 -5.90
C ASN A 547 19.36 15.30 -7.10
N MET A 548 18.10 15.70 -6.88
CA MET A 548 17.18 16.15 -7.94
C MET A 548 17.74 17.33 -8.73
N LYS A 549 18.41 18.28 -8.07
CA LYS A 549 18.93 19.49 -8.71
C LYS A 549 20.28 19.29 -9.43
N TYR A 550 21.16 18.48 -8.85
CA TYR A 550 22.57 18.45 -9.27
C TYR A 550 23.06 17.07 -9.74
N VAL A 551 22.63 15.99 -9.08
CA VAL A 551 23.17 14.65 -9.35
C VAL A 551 22.39 13.92 -10.44
N TRP A 552 21.07 13.94 -10.34
CA TRP A 552 20.16 13.20 -11.21
C TRP A 552 19.75 13.98 -12.46
N LYS A 553 19.95 15.30 -12.45
CA LYS A 553 19.61 16.20 -13.55
C LYS A 553 20.50 15.96 -14.78
N GLY A 554 19.90 16.02 -15.97
CA GLY A 554 20.60 16.03 -17.25
C GLY A 554 20.21 14.86 -18.16
N ASP A 555 20.50 13.63 -17.75
CA ASP A 555 20.26 12.43 -18.57
C ASP A 555 18.83 11.86 -18.41
N GLY A 556 18.00 12.49 -17.58
CA GLY A 556 16.60 12.12 -17.34
C GLY A 556 16.38 11.16 -16.17
N PHE A 557 17.36 10.98 -15.27
CA PHE A 557 17.16 10.16 -14.06
C PHE A 557 16.22 10.86 -13.07
N ASP A 558 16.28 12.18 -12.99
CA ASP A 558 15.34 12.99 -12.20
C ASP A 558 13.88 12.82 -12.68
N GLU A 559 13.66 12.72 -13.99
CA GLU A 559 12.35 12.39 -14.57
C GLU A 559 11.89 10.98 -14.19
N LEU A 560 12.80 9.99 -14.20
CA LEU A 560 12.50 8.64 -13.74
C LEU A 560 12.12 8.63 -12.26
N VAL A 561 12.84 9.38 -11.41
CA VAL A 561 12.48 9.52 -9.99
C VAL A 561 11.05 10.07 -9.90
N ARG A 562 10.77 11.23 -10.50
CA ARG A 562 9.43 11.86 -10.45
C ARG A 562 8.30 10.95 -10.92
N ASP A 563 8.54 10.10 -11.90
CA ASP A 563 7.54 9.18 -12.45
C ASP A 563 7.28 7.92 -11.62
N ASN A 564 8.14 7.62 -10.65
CA ASN A 564 8.13 6.34 -9.91
C ASN A 564 8.06 6.49 -8.37
N MET A 565 8.02 7.71 -7.82
CA MET A 565 7.88 7.96 -6.36
C MET A 565 6.53 7.54 -5.78
N ILE A 566 5.48 7.42 -6.61
CA ILE A 566 4.13 7.05 -6.19
C ILE A 566 3.77 5.67 -6.75
N PHE A 567 3.27 4.82 -5.87
CA PHE A 567 2.79 3.50 -6.18
C PHE A 567 1.27 3.49 -6.38
N LYS A 568 0.79 2.77 -7.39
CA LYS A 568 -0.64 2.67 -7.71
C LYS A 568 -1.02 1.26 -8.15
N MET A 569 -1.90 0.59 -7.41
CA MET A 569 -2.26 -0.82 -7.69
C MET A 569 -3.57 -1.03 -8.43
N SER A 570 -4.43 -0.02 -8.42
CA SER A 570 -5.71 -0.06 -9.11
C SER A 570 -5.86 1.20 -9.96
N GLY A 571 -6.48 1.03 -11.13
CA GLY A 571 -6.96 2.16 -11.91
C GLY A 571 -7.95 3.01 -11.11
N GLY A 572 -8.10 4.27 -11.52
CA GLY A 572 -8.96 5.27 -10.87
C GLY A 572 -8.17 6.33 -10.09
N ARG A 573 -8.85 7.45 -9.80
CA ARG A 573 -8.32 8.58 -9.03
C ARG A 573 -8.35 8.31 -7.54
N GLY A 574 -7.44 8.96 -6.79
CA GLY A 574 -7.41 8.88 -5.33
C GLY A 574 -6.89 7.54 -4.78
N LYS A 575 -6.09 6.82 -5.56
CA LYS A 575 -5.58 5.47 -5.26
C LYS A 575 -4.06 5.39 -5.25
N GLY A 576 -3.37 6.53 -5.28
CA GLY A 576 -1.92 6.59 -5.12
C GLY A 576 -1.52 6.43 -3.65
N GLN A 577 -0.37 5.82 -3.42
CA GLN A 577 0.27 5.70 -2.11
C GLN A 577 1.79 5.77 -2.24
N GLY A 578 2.50 6.05 -1.14
CA GLY A 578 3.96 5.93 -1.12
C GLY A 578 4.42 4.50 -1.45
N VAL A 579 5.59 4.36 -2.06
CA VAL A 579 6.18 3.04 -2.34
C VAL A 579 6.43 2.26 -1.05
N ASP A 580 6.91 2.94 -0.01
CA ASP A 580 7.11 2.42 1.34
C ASP A 580 5.79 2.00 2.02
N MET A 581 4.65 2.66 1.73
CA MET A 581 3.33 2.16 2.17
C MET A 581 3.00 0.79 1.56
N ASN A 582 3.45 0.53 0.33
CA ASN A 582 3.25 -0.79 -0.26
C ASN A 582 4.06 -1.86 0.46
N MET A 583 5.28 -1.54 0.91
CA MET A 583 6.09 -2.44 1.74
C MET A 583 5.34 -2.84 3.01
N GLU A 584 4.84 -1.85 3.76
CA GLU A 584 4.06 -2.06 4.98
C GLU A 584 2.88 -3.00 4.78
N HIS A 585 2.12 -2.82 3.69
CA HIS A 585 1.01 -3.71 3.37
C HIS A 585 1.47 -5.15 3.10
N ASN A 586 2.59 -5.35 2.40
CA ASN A 586 3.10 -6.69 2.13
C ASN A 586 3.66 -7.32 3.41
N ILE A 587 4.39 -6.57 4.24
CA ILE A 587 4.90 -7.03 5.53
C ILE A 587 3.76 -7.42 6.47
N GLY A 588 2.74 -6.57 6.59
CA GLY A 588 1.52 -6.89 7.34
C GLY A 588 0.89 -8.21 6.87
N LYS A 589 0.90 -8.46 5.55
CA LYS A 589 0.37 -9.71 5.00
C LYS A 589 1.26 -10.93 5.29
N ILE A 590 2.58 -10.78 5.25
CA ILE A 590 3.52 -11.82 5.68
C ILE A 590 3.25 -12.20 7.14
N LYS A 591 3.09 -11.21 8.02
CA LYS A 591 2.76 -11.42 9.44
C LYS A 591 1.43 -12.12 9.62
N GLU A 592 0.37 -11.72 8.91
CA GLU A 592 -0.94 -12.37 8.96
C GLU A 592 -0.87 -13.84 8.52
N LEU A 593 -0.20 -14.11 7.39
CA LEU A 593 -0.04 -15.48 6.87
C LEU A 593 0.78 -16.36 7.83
N PHE A 594 1.79 -15.77 8.49
CA PHE A 594 2.58 -16.44 9.52
C PHE A 594 1.72 -16.78 10.74
N ALA A 595 1.03 -15.79 11.31
CA ALA A 595 0.21 -15.94 12.49
C ALA A 595 -0.88 -17.01 12.27
N ALA A 596 -1.51 -17.02 11.09
CA ALA A 596 -2.48 -18.02 10.70
C ALA A 596 -1.94 -19.48 10.66
N ARG A 597 -0.61 -19.69 10.74
CA ARG A 597 -0.02 -21.04 10.84
C ARG A 597 0.18 -21.51 12.28
N GLY A 598 0.16 -20.62 13.27
CA GLY A 598 0.49 -20.95 14.66
C GLY A 598 1.81 -21.73 14.77
N VAL A 599 1.78 -22.89 15.43
CA VAL A 599 2.95 -23.77 15.67
C VAL A 599 3.62 -24.30 14.39
N TYR A 600 2.95 -24.21 13.24
CA TYR A 600 3.49 -24.66 11.95
C TYR A 600 4.17 -23.53 11.15
N GLY A 601 4.20 -22.31 11.69
CA GLY A 601 4.95 -21.18 11.16
C GLY A 601 6.45 -21.42 11.27
N SER A 602 7.18 -21.25 10.18
CA SER A 602 8.66 -21.30 10.19
C SER A 602 9.22 -20.29 9.20
N TRP A 603 10.36 -19.70 9.53
CA TRP A 603 11.02 -18.70 8.69
C TRP A 603 11.41 -19.22 7.31
N ASP A 604 11.89 -20.46 7.23
CA ASP A 604 12.24 -21.07 5.93
C ASP A 604 11.05 -21.12 4.98
N ARG A 605 9.83 -21.26 5.52
CA ARG A 605 8.60 -21.23 4.72
C ARG A 605 8.19 -19.81 4.35
N LEU A 606 8.46 -18.83 5.21
CA LEU A 606 8.17 -17.42 4.94
C LEU A 606 8.87 -16.89 3.70
N ALA A 607 10.11 -17.34 3.48
CA ALA A 607 10.88 -16.98 2.28
C ALA A 607 10.11 -17.29 0.98
N ASN A 608 9.50 -18.48 0.88
CA ASN A 608 8.72 -18.85 -0.31
C ASN A 608 7.35 -18.17 -0.31
N ILE A 609 6.71 -18.03 0.84
CA ILE A 609 5.42 -17.35 0.94
C ILE A 609 5.55 -15.91 0.45
N SER A 610 6.55 -15.18 0.92
CA SER A 610 6.76 -13.75 0.61
C SER A 610 6.99 -13.53 -0.89
N ALA A 611 7.82 -14.34 -1.54
CA ALA A 611 8.05 -14.26 -2.98
C ALA A 611 6.79 -14.58 -3.80
N ALA A 612 5.88 -15.40 -3.25
CA ALA A 612 4.59 -15.72 -3.86
C ALA A 612 3.47 -14.71 -3.53
N ILE A 613 3.74 -13.66 -2.74
CA ILE A 613 2.77 -12.57 -2.49
C ILE A 613 2.72 -11.68 -3.72
N ASP A 614 1.90 -12.02 -4.69
CA ASP A 614 1.67 -11.14 -5.83
C ASP A 614 0.34 -10.40 -5.72
N ARG A 615 0.32 -9.17 -6.23
CA ARG A 615 -0.87 -8.35 -6.38
C ARG A 615 -1.08 -8.11 -7.87
N VAL A 616 -2.19 -8.62 -8.41
CA VAL A 616 -2.53 -8.46 -9.82
C VAL A 616 -3.05 -7.03 -10.04
N PRO A 617 -2.48 -6.25 -10.98
CA PRO A 617 -3.02 -4.96 -11.38
C PRO A 617 -4.49 -5.10 -11.83
N GLY A 618 -5.39 -4.32 -11.24
CA GLY A 618 -6.83 -4.34 -11.58
C GLY A 618 -7.67 -5.40 -10.84
N GLY A 619 -7.06 -6.16 -9.93
CA GLY A 619 -7.77 -7.02 -8.97
C GLY A 619 -8.59 -6.23 -7.95
N CYS A 620 -9.55 -6.88 -7.30
CA CYS A 620 -10.35 -6.25 -6.26
C CYS A 620 -9.42 -5.73 -5.15
N HIS A 621 -9.70 -4.52 -4.67
CA HIS A 621 -8.80 -3.68 -3.86
C HIS A 621 -8.30 -4.34 -2.56
N TYR A 622 -8.91 -5.44 -2.09
CA TYR A 622 -8.69 -5.94 -0.73
C TYR A 622 -8.33 -7.42 -0.58
N ASP A 623 -8.02 -8.15 -1.66
CA ASP A 623 -7.51 -9.53 -1.52
C ASP A 623 -6.04 -9.62 -1.94
N TRP A 624 -5.20 -9.56 -0.91
CA TRP A 624 -3.75 -9.59 -0.98
C TRP A 624 -3.30 -11.07 -1.07
N CYS A 625 -2.37 -11.38 -1.97
CA CYS A 625 -1.88 -12.74 -2.35
C CYS A 625 -2.72 -13.48 -3.41
N HIS A 626 -2.88 -12.91 -4.60
CA HIS A 626 -3.61 -13.53 -5.72
C HIS A 626 -3.04 -14.90 -6.16
N LEU A 627 -1.74 -15.13 -6.03
CA LEU A 627 -1.12 -16.42 -6.37
C LEU A 627 -1.39 -17.49 -5.32
N LEU A 628 -1.53 -17.10 -4.05
CA LEU A 628 -1.87 -18.01 -2.95
C LEU A 628 -3.39 -18.19 -2.81
N CYS A 629 -4.18 -17.38 -3.52
CA CYS A 629 -5.63 -17.45 -3.57
C CYS A 629 -6.12 -16.80 -4.87
N PRO A 630 -6.46 -17.58 -5.91
CA PRO A 630 -7.09 -17.00 -7.09
C PRO A 630 -8.42 -16.35 -6.66
N LEU A 631 -8.58 -15.02 -6.74
CA LEU A 631 -9.85 -14.33 -6.43
C LEU A 631 -11.03 -14.94 -7.21
N CYS A 632 -10.73 -15.38 -8.42
CA CYS A 632 -11.64 -16.11 -9.28
C CYS A 632 -12.22 -17.35 -8.61
N MET A 633 -11.54 -17.98 -7.64
CA MET A 633 -12.03 -19.18 -6.93
C MET A 633 -13.23 -18.89 -6.04
N ALA A 634 -13.10 -17.94 -5.10
CA ALA A 634 -14.21 -17.62 -4.20
C ALA A 634 -15.44 -17.20 -4.99
N ALA A 635 -15.24 -16.33 -6.00
CA ALA A 635 -16.29 -15.92 -6.93
C ALA A 635 -16.86 -17.09 -7.75
N SER A 636 -16.01 -17.97 -8.30
CA SER A 636 -16.44 -19.14 -9.10
C SER A 636 -17.20 -20.17 -8.27
N LEU A 637 -16.91 -20.26 -6.97
CA LEU A 637 -17.59 -21.16 -6.05
C LEU A 637 -18.86 -20.54 -5.45
N GLY A 638 -19.22 -19.32 -5.85
CA GLY A 638 -20.40 -18.62 -5.36
C GLY A 638 -20.28 -18.14 -3.91
N ALA A 639 -19.06 -18.10 -3.36
CA ALA A 639 -18.82 -17.48 -2.08
C ALA A 639 -18.96 -15.96 -2.22
N SER A 640 -19.76 -15.35 -1.34
CA SER A 640 -19.83 -13.89 -1.28
C SER A 640 -18.47 -13.34 -0.87
N TYR A 641 -17.94 -12.44 -1.70
CA TYR A 641 -16.74 -11.70 -1.35
C TYR A 641 -16.94 -11.01 0.01
N SER A 642 -16.13 -11.38 0.99
CA SER A 642 -16.12 -10.79 2.33
C SER A 642 -14.89 -9.90 2.42
N GLY A 643 -15.02 -8.67 1.92
CA GLY A 643 -13.94 -7.70 2.02
C GLY A 643 -13.69 -7.33 3.48
N THR A 644 -12.44 -7.08 3.83
CA THR A 644 -12.05 -6.42 5.09
C THR A 644 -12.27 -4.91 5.06
N GLY A 645 -12.75 -4.37 3.92
CA GLY A 645 -13.08 -2.96 3.78
C GLY A 645 -14.43 -2.65 4.43
N HIS A 646 -14.44 -1.71 5.36
CA HIS A 646 -15.67 -1.10 5.86
C HIS A 646 -16.11 0.01 4.89
N LYS A 647 -17.42 0.26 4.80
CA LYS A 647 -17.93 1.49 4.18
C LYS A 647 -17.42 2.65 5.05
N ASP A 648 -16.82 3.67 4.43
CA ASP A 648 -16.37 4.87 5.14
C ASP A 648 -17.50 5.37 6.04
N VAL A 649 -17.21 5.44 7.34
CA VAL A 649 -18.17 5.92 8.34
C VAL A 649 -18.39 7.41 8.07
N ASP A 650 -19.65 7.86 8.08
CA ASP A 650 -19.95 9.29 7.97
C ASP A 650 -19.51 9.99 9.27
N THR A 651 -18.34 10.64 9.23
CA THR A 651 -17.80 11.40 10.35
C THR A 651 -18.16 12.88 10.30
N SER A 652 -19.20 13.27 9.54
CA SER A 652 -19.56 14.69 9.39
C SER A 652 -19.97 15.36 10.70
N ASP A 653 -20.59 14.63 11.63
CA ASP A 653 -20.94 15.17 12.96
C ASP A 653 -19.69 15.62 13.74
N LEU A 654 -18.61 14.85 13.66
CA LEU A 654 -17.34 15.17 14.32
C LEU A 654 -16.74 16.48 13.79
N VAL A 655 -16.81 16.70 12.48
CA VAL A 655 -16.34 17.94 11.86
C VAL A 655 -17.20 19.13 12.26
N TRP A 656 -18.52 18.99 12.23
CA TRP A 656 -19.43 20.05 12.69
C TRP A 656 -19.35 20.32 14.18
N ARG A 657 -18.93 19.33 14.98
CA ARG A 657 -18.63 19.51 16.41
C ARG A 657 -17.41 20.42 16.59
N VAL A 658 -16.34 20.22 15.83
CA VAL A 658 -15.19 21.13 15.80
C VAL A 658 -15.62 22.54 15.38
N ALA A 659 -16.38 22.67 14.28
CA ALA A 659 -16.83 23.97 13.79
C ALA A 659 -17.68 24.74 14.84
N ARG A 660 -18.59 24.05 15.53
CA ARG A 660 -19.37 24.63 16.64
C ARG A 660 -18.47 25.08 17.79
N LYS A 661 -17.50 24.26 18.18
CA LYS A 661 -16.57 24.61 19.26
C LYS A 661 -15.65 25.77 18.89
N ALA A 662 -15.18 25.82 17.64
CA ALA A 662 -14.40 26.95 17.13
C ALA A 662 -15.20 28.26 17.20
N ARG A 663 -16.49 28.21 16.86
CA ARG A 663 -17.43 29.34 17.00
C ARG A 663 -17.67 29.74 18.45
N GLU A 664 -17.98 28.78 19.32
CA GLU A 664 -18.25 29.02 20.75
C GLU A 664 -17.07 29.72 21.43
N LEU A 665 -15.84 29.33 21.06
CA LEU A 665 -14.60 29.87 21.62
C LEU A 665 -14.02 31.04 20.83
N ASN A 666 -14.67 31.47 19.74
CA ASN A 666 -14.16 32.50 18.83
C ASN A 666 -12.69 32.24 18.40
N LEU A 667 -12.35 31.02 18.00
CA LEU A 667 -10.97 30.66 17.63
C LEU A 667 -10.49 31.38 16.36
N ASN A 668 -11.40 31.59 15.40
CA ASN A 668 -11.13 32.28 14.13
C ASN A 668 -11.32 33.81 14.20
N THR A 669 -11.64 34.38 15.37
CA THR A 669 -11.85 35.82 15.53
C THR A 669 -10.89 36.37 16.58
N PRO A 670 -10.08 37.40 16.28
CA PRO A 670 -9.19 38.02 17.27
C PRO A 670 -9.95 38.47 18.51
N GLN A 671 -9.47 38.08 19.69
CA GLN A 671 -9.96 38.49 21.00
C GLN A 671 -8.93 39.38 21.71
N VAL A 672 -9.38 40.28 22.57
CA VAL A 672 -8.48 41.16 23.32
C VAL A 672 -7.93 40.42 24.55
N ASN A 673 -6.61 40.37 24.71
CA ASN A 673 -5.89 39.83 25.88
C ASN A 673 -6.19 38.35 26.19
N ARG A 674 -6.29 37.51 25.16
CA ARG A 674 -6.43 36.05 25.36
C ARG A 674 -5.06 35.40 25.43
N GLU A 675 -4.57 35.24 26.66
CA GLU A 675 -3.23 34.73 26.96
C GLU A 675 -3.14 33.20 26.77
N GLY A 676 -2.02 32.75 26.21
CA GLY A 676 -1.69 31.34 26.07
C GLY A 676 -0.20 31.12 25.82
N LYS A 677 0.23 29.87 25.71
CA LYS A 677 1.59 29.58 25.24
C LYS A 677 1.60 29.67 23.72
N ALA A 678 2.25 30.69 23.16
CA ALA A 678 2.42 30.82 21.72
C ALA A 678 3.16 29.60 21.12
N THR A 679 2.55 28.98 20.12
CA THR A 679 3.16 27.96 19.29
C THR A 679 4.12 28.62 18.29
N PRO A 680 5.36 28.11 18.13
CA PRO A 680 6.28 28.64 17.14
C PRO A 680 5.73 28.53 15.72
N ASP A 681 6.09 29.49 14.87
CA ASP A 681 5.91 29.36 13.43
C ASP A 681 7.01 28.44 12.88
N LEU A 682 6.62 27.22 12.49
CA LEU A 682 7.57 26.18 12.09
C LEU A 682 8.35 26.55 10.83
N LEU A 683 7.74 27.30 9.89
CA LEU A 683 8.42 27.76 8.69
C LEU A 683 9.49 28.80 9.04
N VAL A 684 9.14 29.80 9.86
CA VAL A 684 10.07 30.87 10.24
C VAL A 684 11.24 30.34 11.06
N VAL A 685 10.95 29.48 12.05
CA VAL A 685 11.99 28.84 12.88
C VAL A 685 12.86 27.93 12.03
N GLY A 686 12.26 27.13 11.16
CA GLY A 686 12.97 26.23 10.24
C GLY A 686 13.87 26.96 9.25
N GLU A 687 13.38 28.04 8.64
CA GLU A 687 14.13 28.90 7.73
C GLU A 687 15.35 29.50 8.44
N ALA A 688 15.16 30.08 9.63
CA ALA A 688 16.25 30.66 10.40
C ALA A 688 17.31 29.61 10.76
N ALA A 689 16.90 28.40 11.14
CA ALA A 689 17.80 27.30 11.46
C ALA A 689 18.54 26.76 10.22
N LEU A 690 17.89 26.74 9.06
CA LEU A 690 18.49 26.34 7.78
C LEU A 690 19.57 27.33 7.33
N LYS A 691 19.25 28.64 7.39
CA LYS A 691 20.17 29.72 7.02
C LYS A 691 21.36 29.84 7.97
N SER A 692 21.17 29.61 9.27
CA SER A 692 22.22 29.83 10.28
C SER A 692 23.26 28.73 10.36
N SER A 693 22.86 27.45 10.31
CA SER A 693 23.77 26.34 10.62
C SER A 693 23.47 25.06 9.86
N THR A 694 22.20 24.65 9.78
CA THR A 694 21.81 23.32 9.27
C THR A 694 22.33 23.04 7.87
N LEU A 695 22.24 24.03 6.96
CA LEU A 695 22.68 23.84 5.58
C LEU A 695 24.21 23.75 5.46
N SER A 696 24.95 24.50 6.28
CA SER A 696 26.41 24.42 6.32
C SER A 696 26.89 23.06 6.83
N THR A 697 26.24 22.53 7.87
CA THR A 697 26.50 21.19 8.42
C THR A 697 26.16 20.11 7.39
N PHE A 698 24.99 20.20 6.75
CA PHE A 698 24.58 19.30 5.68
C PHE A 698 25.61 19.25 4.55
N ASN A 699 26.01 20.43 4.04
CA ASN A 699 26.96 20.53 2.94
C ASN A 699 28.33 19.97 3.31
N LYS A 700 28.81 20.19 4.55
CA LYS A 700 30.02 19.56 5.08
C LYS A 700 29.89 18.03 5.08
N LYS A 701 28.85 17.48 5.73
CA LYS A 701 28.60 16.03 5.83
C LYS A 701 28.51 15.36 4.46
N ARG A 702 27.82 15.99 3.49
CA ARG A 702 27.73 15.51 2.10
C ARG A 702 29.12 15.39 1.45
N ARG A 703 29.98 16.40 1.58
CA ARG A 703 31.33 16.36 1.02
C ARG A 703 32.20 15.28 1.66
N GLU A 704 32.05 15.08 2.97
CA GLU A 704 32.78 14.04 3.71
C GLU A 704 32.34 12.64 3.31
N LEU A 705 31.04 12.44 3.14
CA LEU A 705 30.46 11.19 2.64
C LEU A 705 31.06 10.80 1.28
N LEU A 706 31.21 11.75 0.36
CA LEU A 706 31.83 11.52 -0.96
C LEU A 706 33.31 11.15 -0.86
N LYS A 707 34.00 11.59 0.19
CA LYS A 707 35.41 11.28 0.46
C LYS A 707 35.62 9.99 1.26
N GLY A 708 34.53 9.29 1.64
CA GLY A 708 34.60 8.13 2.53
C GLY A 708 35.04 8.49 3.96
N ILE A 709 34.88 9.75 4.36
CA ILE A 709 35.20 10.20 5.72
C ILE A 709 33.96 10.00 6.58
N ILE A 710 34.08 9.15 7.60
CA ILE A 710 33.07 8.94 8.63
C ILE A 710 33.54 9.68 9.88
N GLU A 711 33.29 10.99 9.95
CA GLU A 711 33.38 11.66 11.25
C GLU A 711 32.15 11.21 12.07
N VAL A 712 32.39 10.55 13.21
CA VAL A 712 31.39 10.40 14.26
C VAL A 712 31.22 11.77 14.94
N THR A 713 30.72 12.75 14.20
CA THR A 713 30.06 13.88 14.85
C THR A 713 28.77 13.32 15.42
N GLU A 714 28.47 13.60 16.70
CA GLU A 714 27.17 13.31 17.31
C GLU A 714 26.09 13.55 16.25
N GLU A 715 25.38 12.48 15.85
CA GLU A 715 24.24 12.66 14.96
C GLU A 715 23.35 13.72 15.57
N ASP A 716 22.82 14.58 14.73
CA ASP A 716 21.92 15.63 15.18
C ASP A 716 20.63 14.94 15.64
N VAL A 717 20.60 14.50 16.90
CA VAL A 717 19.50 13.75 17.47
C VAL A 717 18.25 14.61 17.34
N ASP A 718 17.16 13.98 16.88
CA ASP A 718 15.86 14.62 16.81
C ASP A 718 15.48 15.15 18.21
N GLU A 719 14.95 16.38 18.24
CA GLU A 719 14.49 17.01 19.46
C GLU A 719 13.09 16.49 19.86
N ILE A 720 12.43 15.79 18.93
CA ILE A 720 11.18 15.08 19.15
C ILE A 720 11.44 13.58 19.37
N PRO A 721 10.64 12.90 20.22
CA PRO A 721 10.75 11.45 20.39
C PRO A 721 10.59 10.72 19.06
N ALA A 722 11.35 9.63 18.88
CA ALA A 722 11.18 8.74 17.74
C ALA A 722 9.73 8.25 17.66
N MET A 723 9.16 8.31 16.46
CA MET A 723 7.84 7.79 16.18
C MET A 723 7.97 6.27 15.99
N ASP A 724 7.14 5.49 16.68
CA ASP A 724 7.10 4.04 16.59
C ASP A 724 5.79 3.63 15.90
N ILE A 725 5.89 2.69 14.96
CA ILE A 725 4.77 2.21 14.15
C ILE A 725 4.10 1.07 14.89
N SER A 726 3.07 1.37 15.68
CA SER A 726 2.17 0.35 16.20
C SER A 726 1.07 0.03 15.18
N ILE A 727 1.39 -0.72 14.11
CA ILE A 727 0.35 -1.37 13.29
C ILE A 727 -0.07 -2.66 14.01
N ASN A 728 -0.59 -2.53 15.23
CA ASN A 728 -1.24 -3.64 15.91
C ASN A 728 -2.71 -3.64 15.51
N ARG A 729 -3.07 -4.51 14.55
CA ARG A 729 -4.46 -4.95 14.36
C ARG A 729 -4.91 -5.94 15.44
N GLU A 730 -4.10 -6.18 16.46
CA GLU A 730 -4.30 -7.26 17.44
C GLU A 730 -5.11 -6.88 18.69
N GLU A 731 -5.65 -5.66 18.79
CA GLU A 731 -6.52 -5.27 19.92
C GLU A 731 -8.00 -5.14 19.55
N GLU A 732 -8.49 -6.03 18.66
CA GLU A 732 -9.93 -6.32 18.55
C GLU A 732 -10.18 -7.78 18.93
N SER A 733 -10.22 -8.04 20.24
CA SER A 733 -10.89 -9.20 20.82
C SER A 733 -11.92 -8.73 21.85
#